data_AF-A0A524KX88-F1
#
_entry.id   AF-A0A524KX88-F1
#
_cell.length_a   1.000
_cell.length_b   1.000
_cell.length_c   1.000
_cell.angle_alpha   90.00
_cell.angle_beta   90.00
_cell.angle_gamma   90.00
#
_symmetry.space_group_name_H-M   'P 1'
#
loop_
_entity.id
_entity.type
_entity.pdbx_description
1 polymer ?
#
loop_
_entity_poly.entity_id
_entity_poly.type
_entity_poly.pdbx_seq_one_letter_code
_entity_poly.pdbx_strand_id
1 'polypeptide(L)'
;MDPKKGNIDEEFTFTAEYTHDEPPQVIKVEIDGVNHTMVEKDIADIIYQDGKEYIHTTYLPIGGHSFRVFGEVTGENLLVSQKIFSPWVNVSLGGPQAFPTSGYVTTPFKFAVNYGSTNNLAPDQLYMMANGVKYDLTRTSPTPNYIKGDVRFETTIYGMDLMPSPVIYSYHVVTGPDTYSIGPFNIEGPSDEEVVLSGVVRDPTGAPLGGVTVDLEPGPETISDGSGHYHLTTFKATKYQGSYRKEGFLDRSYEVDILNNRNLDMVIEPLPRGGIVTGSVRFFQDDMMDPVIDAEVNLTGQFFSAMTMTDVNGRLEFLDVPAGAGYSLSVKGSRYIPQVIEISVVDGVKNWNNITLIERDMGVAISPDPAVEPVSVDGRFQIFFPLPPRVSTVSVFLINSSSEVMMNIENSSTMNEVDIRSSHPLLFNSGYDLVVKEGVMDISGELMVWRDIHFPLETEEQTSLEVPVTDPSPDQMGVPLNRTITISWGIGLDQSTFSFSLIDLDSQTDDISTTVSFSDSVDWEDSGRTDTIISIDPGNFSYGTRYGLEVSSGLEDILGNRVMSQPFSMEFSTVNEPDSDGDGHYDSTDRFPDDPDEWADRDNDGYGDNRADQFPDDPTEWLDTDGDGVGDNTDIDDDGDGMPDQWEIDNGLDPLDPSDAFLDNDGDGYDNVEEYRGGTDPNDKGDKPGKGSQIGFETWMLISAIVIALIMVGLAVLVFSGTIIKRDRALEKVPSSDRSEE
;
A
#
# COMPACT_ATOMS: atom_id res chain seq x y z
N MET A 1 -50.27 84.87 7.46
CA MET A 1 -49.64 83.54 7.55
C MET A 1 -48.98 83.43 8.91
N ASP A 2 -49.66 82.71 9.79
CA ASP A 2 -49.13 82.24 11.07
C ASP A 2 -49.62 80.79 11.25
N PRO A 3 -48.79 79.86 11.75
CA PRO A 3 -47.39 80.05 12.12
C PRO A 3 -46.50 80.31 10.88
N LYS A 4 -45.40 81.05 11.06
CA LYS A 4 -44.45 81.38 9.95
C LYS A 4 -43.56 80.21 9.51
N LYS A 5 -43.56 79.13 10.29
CA LYS A 5 -42.95 77.82 10.01
C LYS A 5 -43.79 76.81 10.79
N GLY A 6 -44.09 75.66 10.21
CA GLY A 6 -44.85 74.58 10.85
C GLY A 6 -44.59 73.23 10.20
N ASN A 7 -45.39 72.23 10.54
CA ASN A 7 -45.34 70.88 9.97
C ASN A 7 -46.61 70.54 9.15
N ILE A 8 -46.70 69.34 8.59
CA ILE A 8 -47.82 68.94 7.70
C ILE A 8 -49.16 68.77 8.41
N ASP A 9 -49.14 68.52 9.73
CA ASP A 9 -50.32 68.32 10.57
C ASP A 9 -50.74 69.64 11.28
N GLU A 10 -50.18 70.77 10.85
CA GLU A 10 -50.34 72.10 11.45
C GLU A 10 -51.05 73.07 10.49
N GLU A 11 -52.06 73.78 10.99
CA GLU A 11 -52.94 74.60 10.15
C GLU A 11 -52.38 76.03 9.98
N PHE A 12 -52.27 76.51 8.74
CA PHE A 12 -51.69 77.82 8.43
C PHE A 12 -52.77 78.88 8.17
N THR A 13 -52.85 79.89 9.03
CA THR A 13 -53.81 81.01 8.89
C THR A 13 -53.21 82.16 8.09
N PHE A 14 -53.76 82.41 6.91
CA PHE A 14 -53.52 83.60 6.09
C PHE A 14 -54.48 84.72 6.53
N THR A 15 -53.95 85.93 6.67
CA THR A 15 -54.70 87.11 7.14
C THR A 15 -54.40 88.25 6.20
N ALA A 16 -55.42 89.03 5.89
CA ALA A 16 -55.37 90.22 5.05
C ALA A 16 -56.16 91.34 5.74
N GLU A 17 -55.76 92.58 5.49
CA GLU A 17 -56.45 93.78 5.97
C GLU A 17 -56.87 94.58 4.72
N TYR A 18 -58.13 95.00 4.67
CA TYR A 18 -58.70 95.73 3.54
C TYR A 18 -59.15 97.13 3.99
N THR A 19 -58.68 98.15 3.29
CA THR A 19 -59.00 99.56 3.58
C THR A 19 -59.48 100.26 2.31
N HIS A 20 -60.75 100.67 2.26
CA HIS A 20 -61.35 101.35 1.10
C HIS A 20 -62.64 102.11 1.46
N ASP A 21 -63.10 102.98 0.57
CA ASP A 21 -64.37 103.71 0.69
C ASP A 21 -65.61 102.88 0.28
N GLU A 22 -65.40 101.71 -0.34
CA GLU A 22 -66.43 100.78 -0.79
C GLU A 22 -66.16 99.35 -0.28
N PRO A 23 -67.20 98.55 0.01
CA PRO A 23 -67.04 97.13 0.35
C PRO A 23 -66.41 96.35 -0.82
N PRO A 24 -65.54 95.36 -0.55
CA PRO A 24 -64.97 94.53 -1.60
C PRO A 24 -66.03 93.56 -2.14
N GLN A 25 -65.95 93.23 -3.43
CA GLN A 25 -66.75 92.13 -3.99
C GLN A 25 -66.24 90.77 -3.52
N VAL A 26 -64.91 90.64 -3.40
CA VAL A 26 -64.23 89.45 -2.85
C VAL A 26 -62.77 89.77 -2.50
N ILE A 27 -62.26 89.17 -1.43
CA ILE A 27 -60.83 89.12 -1.07
C ILE A 27 -60.33 87.69 -1.28
N LYS A 28 -59.15 87.53 -1.88
CA LYS A 28 -58.58 86.22 -2.22
C LYS A 28 -57.10 86.12 -1.84
N VAL A 29 -56.67 84.92 -1.49
CA VAL A 29 -55.26 84.53 -1.40
C VAL A 29 -54.94 83.56 -2.53
N GLU A 30 -53.93 83.89 -3.33
CA GLU A 30 -53.29 82.98 -4.29
C GLU A 30 -52.23 82.19 -3.51
N ILE A 31 -52.30 80.85 -3.50
CA ILE A 31 -51.27 79.96 -2.94
C ILE A 31 -50.78 79.09 -4.09
N ASP A 32 -49.50 79.24 -4.47
CA ASP A 32 -48.84 78.56 -5.59
C ASP A 32 -49.62 78.56 -6.92
N GLY A 33 -50.33 79.67 -7.19
CA GLY A 33 -51.14 79.88 -8.40
C GLY A 33 -52.59 79.39 -8.30
N VAL A 34 -53.03 78.87 -7.15
CA VAL A 34 -54.42 78.48 -6.88
C VAL A 34 -55.09 79.54 -6.02
N ASN A 35 -56.29 79.98 -6.40
CA ASN A 35 -56.99 81.09 -5.76
C ASN A 35 -58.05 80.62 -4.75
N HIS A 36 -57.90 81.06 -3.51
CA HIS A 36 -58.78 80.74 -2.38
C HIS A 36 -59.47 82.01 -1.87
N THR A 37 -60.80 81.98 -1.72
CA THR A 37 -61.55 83.10 -1.13
C THR A 37 -61.28 83.20 0.37
N MET A 38 -61.03 84.43 0.84
CA MET A 38 -60.89 84.77 2.26
C MET A 38 -62.25 85.20 2.83
N VAL A 39 -62.53 84.87 4.08
CA VAL A 39 -63.77 85.22 4.80
C VAL A 39 -63.51 86.38 5.76
N GLU A 40 -64.54 87.20 6.00
CA GLU A 40 -64.47 88.27 7.01
C GLU A 40 -64.24 87.69 8.42
N LYS A 41 -63.31 88.30 9.16
CA LYS A 41 -62.95 87.87 10.52
C LYS A 41 -63.96 88.37 11.56
N ASP A 42 -64.52 89.56 11.35
CA ASP A 42 -65.69 90.07 12.06
C ASP A 42 -66.71 90.59 11.04
N ILE A 43 -67.93 90.05 11.11
CA ILE A 43 -69.06 90.39 10.24
C ILE A 43 -69.99 91.45 10.85
N ALA A 44 -69.77 91.84 12.10
CA ALA A 44 -70.48 92.94 12.75
C ALA A 44 -69.87 94.31 12.42
N ASP A 45 -68.60 94.33 11.98
CA ASP A 45 -67.97 95.52 11.44
C ASP A 45 -68.48 95.83 10.03
N ILE A 46 -68.84 97.08 9.81
CA ILE A 46 -69.41 97.62 8.56
C ILE A 46 -68.65 98.85 8.05
N ILE A 47 -67.54 99.21 8.72
CA ILE A 47 -66.64 100.26 8.27
C ILE A 47 -65.50 99.59 7.50
N TYR A 48 -65.07 100.22 6.41
CA TYR A 48 -63.99 99.72 5.55
C TYR A 48 -62.82 100.71 5.47
N GLN A 49 -62.92 101.88 6.10
CA GLN A 49 -61.93 102.97 6.03
C GLN A 49 -60.84 102.87 7.12
N ASP A 50 -61.03 102.02 8.12
CA ASP A 50 -60.18 101.82 9.31
C ASP A 50 -59.42 100.49 9.32
N GLY A 51 -59.69 99.58 8.37
CA GLY A 51 -58.90 98.36 8.12
C GLY A 51 -59.59 97.07 8.57
N LYS A 52 -60.46 96.51 7.71
CA LYS A 52 -61.24 95.32 8.03
C LYS A 52 -60.47 94.03 7.72
N GLU A 53 -60.39 93.10 8.67
CA GLU A 53 -59.63 91.85 8.54
C GLU A 53 -60.41 90.73 7.82
N TYR A 54 -59.71 90.03 6.93
CA TYR A 54 -60.13 88.80 6.25
C TYR A 54 -59.14 87.67 6.53
N ILE A 55 -59.63 86.42 6.64
CA ILE A 55 -58.81 85.23 6.90
C ILE A 55 -59.10 84.07 5.95
N HIS A 56 -58.11 83.21 5.76
CA HIS A 56 -58.23 81.90 5.12
C HIS A 56 -57.25 80.92 5.77
N THR A 57 -57.68 79.70 6.08
CA THR A 57 -56.86 78.72 6.79
C THR A 57 -56.81 77.41 6.02
N THR A 58 -55.61 76.81 5.91
CA THR A 58 -55.38 75.55 5.18
C THR A 58 -54.13 74.84 5.68
N TYR A 59 -54.03 73.54 5.43
CA TYR A 59 -52.77 72.79 5.56
C TYR A 59 -51.93 72.98 4.29
N LEU A 60 -50.60 72.90 4.43
CA LEU A 60 -49.64 72.97 3.32
C LEU A 60 -48.83 71.67 3.23
N PRO A 61 -48.52 71.15 2.02
CA PRO A 61 -47.66 69.99 1.85
C PRO A 61 -46.18 70.33 2.16
N ILE A 62 -45.28 69.34 2.04
CA ILE A 62 -43.85 69.57 2.27
C ILE A 62 -43.24 70.28 1.06
N GLY A 63 -42.94 71.57 1.20
CA GLY A 63 -42.30 72.36 0.16
C GLY A 63 -41.93 73.78 0.57
N GLY A 64 -41.32 74.52 -0.36
CA GLY A 64 -41.27 75.98 -0.30
C GLY A 64 -42.50 76.53 -1.00
N HIS A 65 -43.22 77.45 -0.35
CA HIS A 65 -44.53 77.92 -0.80
C HIS A 65 -44.52 79.42 -1.07
N SER A 66 -45.30 79.81 -2.08
CA SER A 66 -45.46 81.18 -2.54
C SER A 66 -46.92 81.61 -2.41
N PHE A 67 -47.15 82.82 -1.88
CA PHE A 67 -48.50 83.36 -1.79
C PHE A 67 -48.57 84.86 -2.07
N ARG A 68 -49.77 85.29 -2.48
CA ARG A 68 -50.16 86.68 -2.78
C ARG A 68 -51.59 86.93 -2.32
N VAL A 69 -51.95 88.19 -2.04
CA VAL A 69 -53.31 88.58 -1.66
C VAL A 69 -53.81 89.69 -2.58
N PHE A 70 -55.09 89.67 -2.92
CA PHE A 70 -55.71 90.69 -3.77
C PHE A 70 -57.20 90.86 -3.45
N GLY A 71 -57.71 92.06 -3.76
CA GLY A 71 -59.11 92.43 -3.56
C GLY A 71 -59.72 93.02 -4.83
N GLU A 72 -60.98 92.68 -5.09
CA GLU A 72 -61.74 93.12 -6.26
C GLU A 72 -62.82 94.12 -5.83
N VAL A 73 -62.78 95.33 -6.40
CA VAL A 73 -63.75 96.41 -6.16
C VAL A 73 -64.37 96.82 -7.51
N THR A 74 -65.38 97.69 -7.52
CA THR A 74 -66.29 97.96 -8.65
C THR A 74 -65.63 98.67 -9.85
N GLY A 75 -64.70 98.00 -10.55
CA GLY A 75 -64.05 98.47 -11.78
C GLY A 75 -62.52 98.31 -11.82
N GLU A 76 -61.87 98.10 -10.67
CA GLU A 76 -60.41 97.96 -10.57
C GLU A 76 -60.00 96.83 -9.61
N ASN A 77 -58.87 96.18 -9.92
CA ASN A 77 -58.25 95.14 -9.09
C ASN A 77 -57.15 95.76 -8.22
N LEU A 78 -57.29 95.70 -6.89
CA LEU A 78 -56.27 96.17 -5.95
C LEU A 78 -55.33 95.01 -5.60
N LEU A 79 -54.03 95.18 -5.90
CA LEU A 79 -53.03 94.12 -5.95
C LEU A 79 -51.80 94.49 -5.10
N VAL A 80 -51.56 93.78 -4.00
CA VAL A 80 -50.46 94.07 -3.07
C VAL A 80 -49.81 92.78 -2.52
N SER A 81 -48.47 92.78 -2.45
CA SER A 81 -47.62 91.80 -1.78
C SER A 81 -47.52 90.39 -2.40
N GLN A 82 -46.29 90.00 -2.72
CA GLN A 82 -45.86 88.61 -2.86
C GLN A 82 -44.81 88.32 -1.78
N LYS A 83 -44.91 87.17 -1.10
CA LYS A 83 -43.86 86.72 -0.18
C LYS A 83 -43.66 85.20 -0.29
N ILE A 84 -42.42 84.77 -0.23
CA ILE A 84 -41.99 83.37 -0.38
C ILE A 84 -41.34 82.93 0.94
N PHE A 85 -41.65 81.72 1.42
CA PHE A 85 -41.02 81.12 2.59
C PHE A 85 -40.81 79.60 2.39
N SER A 86 -39.79 79.05 3.05
CA SER A 86 -39.41 77.62 2.99
C SER A 86 -39.08 77.09 4.39
N PRO A 87 -39.59 75.92 4.81
CA PRO A 87 -39.34 75.35 6.14
C PRO A 87 -38.44 74.09 6.15
N TRP A 88 -37.18 74.28 6.57
CA TRP A 88 -36.27 73.31 7.22
C TRP A 88 -35.60 72.16 6.45
N VAL A 89 -34.35 71.89 6.86
CA VAL A 89 -33.59 70.63 6.73
C VAL A 89 -32.90 70.38 8.08
N ASN A 90 -32.66 69.11 8.47
CA ASN A 90 -31.93 68.74 9.68
C ASN A 90 -30.67 67.91 9.34
N VAL A 91 -29.50 68.44 9.72
CA VAL A 91 -28.19 67.81 9.58
C VAL A 91 -27.44 67.75 10.91
N SER A 92 -26.41 66.90 11.01
CA SER A 92 -25.57 66.75 12.19
C SER A 92 -24.09 66.60 11.81
N LEU A 93 -23.22 67.07 12.72
CA LEU A 93 -21.77 66.84 12.71
C LEU A 93 -21.36 66.22 14.05
N GLY A 94 -20.47 65.23 14.04
CA GLY A 94 -20.09 64.49 15.25
C GLY A 94 -18.73 63.81 15.16
N GLY A 95 -18.25 63.26 16.28
CA GLY A 95 -16.96 62.56 16.36
C GLY A 95 -15.74 63.34 15.81
N PRO A 96 -15.56 64.64 16.13
CA PRO A 96 -14.40 65.40 15.69
C PRO A 96 -13.10 64.77 16.22
N GLN A 97 -12.10 64.61 15.36
CA GLN A 97 -10.77 64.13 15.72
C GLN A 97 -9.69 64.97 15.02
N ALA A 98 -8.53 65.06 15.66
CA ALA A 98 -7.28 65.53 15.09
C ALA A 98 -6.15 64.64 15.63
N PHE A 99 -5.28 64.14 14.77
CA PHE A 99 -4.14 63.31 15.17
C PHE A 99 -2.90 63.53 14.27
N PRO A 100 -1.69 63.69 14.83
CA PRO A 100 -1.41 63.86 16.27
C PRO A 100 -1.94 65.20 16.80
N THR A 101 -1.89 65.43 18.11
CA THR A 101 -2.29 66.70 18.73
C THR A 101 -1.14 67.71 18.87
N SER A 102 0.09 67.26 18.67
CA SER A 102 1.31 68.07 18.59
C SER A 102 2.28 67.45 17.59
N GLY A 103 3.28 68.22 17.12
CA GLY A 103 4.27 67.73 16.18
C GLY A 103 5.19 68.81 15.64
N TYR A 104 5.76 68.57 14.48
CA TYR A 104 6.69 69.46 13.77
C TYR A 104 5.99 70.19 12.62
N VAL A 105 6.62 71.23 12.07
CA VAL A 105 6.16 71.87 10.81
C VAL A 105 6.10 70.89 9.61
N THR A 106 6.83 69.78 9.67
CA THR A 106 6.82 68.69 8.67
C THR A 106 5.84 67.56 9.00
N THR A 107 5.22 67.55 10.19
CA THR A 107 4.28 66.51 10.59
C THR A 107 2.96 66.65 9.81
N PRO A 108 2.42 65.57 9.22
CA PRO A 108 1.06 65.56 8.68
C PRO A 108 0.04 65.37 9.82
N PHE A 109 -0.84 66.34 9.99
CA PHE A 109 -1.96 66.30 10.93
C PHE A 109 -3.23 65.85 10.19
N LYS A 110 -3.81 64.73 10.61
CA LYS A 110 -5.07 64.21 10.07
C LYS A 110 -6.25 64.77 10.87
N PHE A 111 -7.16 65.45 10.19
CA PHE A 111 -8.40 65.97 10.73
C PHE A 111 -9.59 65.19 10.18
N ALA A 112 -10.58 64.89 11.02
CA ALA A 112 -11.70 64.05 10.64
C ALA A 112 -12.98 64.32 11.46
N VAL A 113 -14.13 64.17 10.80
CA VAL A 113 -15.48 64.37 11.38
C VAL A 113 -16.49 63.41 10.74
N ASN A 114 -17.55 63.07 11.46
CA ASN A 114 -18.71 62.38 10.89
C ASN A 114 -19.79 63.40 10.50
N TYR A 115 -20.53 63.12 9.43
CA TYR A 115 -21.70 63.89 8.99
C TYR A 115 -22.96 63.01 8.90
N GLY A 116 -24.11 63.59 9.22
CA GLY A 116 -25.42 62.96 9.12
C GLY A 116 -26.56 63.90 8.69
N SER A 117 -27.66 63.31 8.25
CA SER A 117 -28.85 64.02 7.76
C SER A 117 -30.10 63.13 7.89
N THR A 118 -31.22 63.67 8.39
CA THR A 118 -32.42 62.86 8.65
C THR A 118 -33.12 62.33 7.40
N ASN A 119 -32.77 62.86 6.22
CA ASN A 119 -33.36 62.56 4.90
C ASN A 119 -32.36 61.93 3.90
N ASN A 120 -31.21 61.45 4.38
CA ASN A 120 -30.09 60.95 3.56
C ASN A 120 -29.47 61.95 2.57
N LEU A 121 -29.62 63.26 2.79
CA LEU A 121 -29.02 64.30 1.97
C LEU A 121 -27.49 64.32 2.11
N ALA A 122 -26.78 64.15 0.98
CA ALA A 122 -25.33 64.39 0.92
C ALA A 122 -25.04 65.89 1.09
N PRO A 123 -23.89 66.27 1.69
CA PRO A 123 -23.52 67.67 1.84
C PRO A 123 -23.07 68.25 0.49
N ASP A 124 -23.47 69.49 0.19
CA ASP A 124 -23.01 70.20 -1.01
C ASP A 124 -21.53 70.59 -0.88
N GLN A 125 -21.10 70.94 0.32
CA GLN A 125 -19.69 71.07 0.70
C GLN A 125 -19.50 70.72 2.18
N LEU A 126 -18.39 70.05 2.49
CA LEU A 126 -17.91 69.87 3.86
C LEU A 126 -16.45 70.32 3.94
N TYR A 127 -16.16 71.23 4.86
CA TYR A 127 -14.82 71.80 5.02
C TYR A 127 -14.52 72.07 6.49
N MET A 128 -13.24 72.27 6.80
CA MET A 128 -12.80 72.82 8.08
C MET A 128 -12.20 74.21 7.88
N MET A 129 -12.32 75.02 8.92
CA MET A 129 -11.48 76.21 9.10
C MET A 129 -10.43 75.87 10.16
N ALA A 130 -9.14 76.05 9.87
CA ALA A 130 -8.06 76.03 10.86
C ALA A 130 -7.32 77.37 10.79
N ASN A 131 -7.19 78.07 11.93
CA ASN A 131 -6.58 79.40 12.01
C ASN A 131 -7.09 80.44 10.98
N GLY A 132 -8.34 80.26 10.51
CA GLY A 132 -8.99 81.11 9.50
C GLY A 132 -8.81 80.64 8.05
N VAL A 133 -7.98 79.64 7.78
CA VAL A 133 -7.78 79.05 6.45
C VAL A 133 -8.77 77.89 6.25
N LYS A 134 -9.38 77.82 5.05
CA LYS A 134 -10.33 76.78 4.66
C LYS A 134 -9.62 75.59 4.02
N TYR A 135 -9.95 74.38 4.49
CA TYR A 135 -9.54 73.11 3.91
C TYR A 135 -10.77 72.23 3.67
N ASP A 136 -10.98 71.79 2.43
CA ASP A 136 -12.08 70.87 2.11
C ASP A 136 -11.78 69.45 2.65
N LEU A 137 -12.84 68.72 3.03
CA LEU A 137 -12.74 67.34 3.50
C LEU A 137 -13.26 66.35 2.45
N THR A 138 -12.63 65.17 2.41
CA THR A 138 -12.98 64.08 1.50
C THR A 138 -13.70 62.94 2.24
N ARG A 139 -14.72 62.33 1.63
CA ARG A 139 -15.44 61.19 2.25
C ARG A 139 -14.58 59.93 2.18
N THR A 140 -14.28 59.32 3.33
CA THR A 140 -13.51 58.06 3.40
C THR A 140 -14.38 56.84 3.73
N SER A 141 -15.61 57.01 4.22
CA SER A 141 -16.57 55.90 4.34
C SER A 141 -17.08 55.41 2.96
N PRO A 142 -17.16 54.08 2.74
CA PRO A 142 -17.59 53.51 1.46
C PRO A 142 -19.09 53.59 1.20
N THR A 143 -19.93 53.77 2.23
CA THR A 143 -21.40 53.76 2.12
C THR A 143 -22.00 55.17 2.20
N PRO A 144 -22.82 55.61 1.21
CA PRO A 144 -23.45 56.94 1.21
C PRO A 144 -24.77 56.95 2.01
N ASN A 145 -24.78 56.38 3.22
CA ASN A 145 -25.96 56.35 4.10
C ASN A 145 -25.77 57.33 5.26
N TYR A 146 -26.16 58.58 5.01
CA TYR A 146 -26.07 59.72 5.91
C TYR A 146 -27.14 59.70 7.03
N ILE A 147 -28.17 58.85 6.95
CA ILE A 147 -29.20 58.74 8.02
C ILE A 147 -28.58 58.31 9.35
N LYS A 148 -27.52 57.49 9.32
CA LYS A 148 -26.88 56.99 10.55
C LYS A 148 -26.04 58.04 11.30
N GLY A 149 -25.56 59.09 10.63
CA GLY A 149 -24.59 60.02 11.21
C GLY A 149 -23.16 59.49 11.34
N ASP A 150 -22.85 58.36 10.71
CA ASP A 150 -21.55 57.67 10.80
C ASP A 150 -20.63 57.92 9.59
N VAL A 151 -21.05 58.73 8.61
CA VAL A 151 -20.30 58.89 7.35
C VAL A 151 -19.06 59.76 7.60
N ARG A 152 -17.88 59.14 7.53
CA ARG A 152 -16.59 59.75 7.83
C ARG A 152 -16.09 60.60 6.68
N PHE A 153 -15.65 61.80 7.03
CA PHE A 153 -14.95 62.73 6.16
C PHE A 153 -13.64 63.17 6.81
N GLU A 154 -12.58 63.26 6.01
CA GLU A 154 -11.21 63.43 6.49
C GLU A 154 -10.38 64.31 5.55
N THR A 155 -9.36 64.97 6.11
CA THR A 155 -8.32 65.70 5.38
C THR A 155 -6.99 65.62 6.14
N THR A 156 -5.87 65.84 5.44
CA THR A 156 -4.53 65.80 6.03
C THR A 156 -3.78 67.07 5.65
N ILE A 157 -3.26 67.78 6.64
CA ILE A 157 -2.64 69.10 6.48
C ILE A 157 -1.24 69.06 7.13
N TYR A 158 -0.22 69.58 6.46
CA TYR A 158 1.14 69.62 7.04
C TYR A 158 1.27 70.76 8.05
N GLY A 159 2.11 70.57 9.07
CA GLY A 159 2.28 71.52 10.17
C GLY A 159 2.57 72.96 9.72
N MET A 160 3.39 73.15 8.67
CA MET A 160 3.70 74.48 8.12
C MET A 160 2.45 75.27 7.69
N ASP A 161 1.42 74.60 7.19
CA ASP A 161 0.16 75.22 6.75
C ASP A 161 -0.79 75.50 7.92
N LEU A 162 -0.54 74.93 9.10
CA LEU A 162 -1.36 75.09 10.31
C LEU A 162 -0.81 76.16 11.27
N MET A 163 0.38 76.71 11.03
CA MET A 163 0.96 77.75 11.89
C MET A 163 0.08 79.03 11.90
N PRO A 164 0.05 79.81 13.00
CA PRO A 164 0.77 79.61 14.27
C PRO A 164 0.06 78.64 15.23
N SER A 165 0.82 78.09 16.17
CA SER A 165 0.29 77.25 17.25
C SER A 165 -0.11 78.09 18.49
N PRO A 166 -1.10 77.64 19.31
CA PRO A 166 -1.91 76.44 19.14
C PRO A 166 -2.94 76.57 18.00
N VAL A 167 -3.24 75.46 17.34
CA VAL A 167 -4.13 75.44 16.16
C VAL A 167 -5.58 75.41 16.62
N ILE A 168 -6.34 76.44 16.26
CA ILE A 168 -7.78 76.56 16.55
C ILE A 168 -8.55 76.21 15.28
N TYR A 169 -9.42 75.20 15.34
CA TYR A 169 -10.15 74.69 14.17
C TYR A 169 -11.64 74.40 14.41
N SER A 170 -12.42 74.33 13.34
CA SER A 170 -13.87 74.03 13.35
C SER A 170 -14.31 73.38 12.05
N TYR A 171 -15.34 72.53 12.08
CA TYR A 171 -15.92 71.90 10.88
C TYR A 171 -17.21 72.61 10.47
N HIS A 172 -17.46 72.71 9.17
CA HIS A 172 -18.57 73.42 8.54
C HIS A 172 -19.16 72.58 7.41
N VAL A 173 -20.49 72.51 7.34
CA VAL A 173 -21.24 71.81 6.29
C VAL A 173 -22.25 72.75 5.63
N VAL A 174 -22.33 72.68 4.30
CA VAL A 174 -23.29 73.44 3.48
C VAL A 174 -24.32 72.47 2.91
N THR A 175 -25.60 72.83 3.01
CA THR A 175 -26.72 72.13 2.39
C THR A 175 -27.76 73.14 1.90
N GLY A 176 -27.88 73.30 0.59
CA GLY A 176 -28.72 74.32 -0.02
C GLY A 176 -28.29 75.74 0.38
N PRO A 177 -29.19 76.60 0.90
CA PRO A 177 -28.85 77.96 1.32
C PRO A 177 -28.21 78.02 2.72
N ASP A 178 -28.27 76.93 3.51
CA ASP A 178 -27.92 76.92 4.93
C ASP A 178 -26.52 76.34 5.17
N THR A 179 -25.87 76.79 6.26
CA THR A 179 -24.55 76.33 6.69
C THR A 179 -24.56 76.07 8.20
N TYR A 180 -24.05 74.91 8.60
CA TYR A 180 -24.01 74.44 9.99
C TYR A 180 -22.56 74.14 10.39
N SER A 181 -22.19 74.32 11.65
CA SER A 181 -20.80 74.14 12.09
C SER A 181 -20.68 73.57 13.50
N ILE A 182 -19.51 73.01 13.81
CA ILE A 182 -19.14 72.50 15.13
C ILE A 182 -17.68 72.86 15.46
N GLY A 183 -17.46 73.31 16.70
CA GLY A 183 -16.19 73.86 17.20
C GLY A 183 -16.40 75.20 17.92
N PRO A 184 -15.33 75.97 18.21
CA PRO A 184 -13.94 75.64 17.92
C PRO A 184 -13.38 74.49 18.78
N PHE A 185 -12.35 73.85 18.27
CA PHE A 185 -11.51 72.85 18.93
C PHE A 185 -10.06 73.30 18.86
N ASN A 186 -9.24 72.90 19.82
CA ASN A 186 -7.82 73.28 19.89
C ASN A 186 -6.94 72.01 19.89
N ILE A 187 -5.78 72.10 19.26
CA ILE A 187 -4.64 71.20 19.49
C ILE A 187 -3.38 72.04 19.78
N GLU A 188 -2.38 71.46 20.45
CA GLU A 188 -1.09 72.14 20.66
C GLU A 188 -0.42 72.49 19.33
N GLY A 189 -0.53 71.60 18.34
CA GLY A 189 -0.16 71.86 16.96
C GLY A 189 1.34 71.69 16.64
N PRO A 190 1.78 72.18 15.48
CA PRO A 190 3.15 72.11 15.01
C PRO A 190 4.05 73.12 15.75
N SER A 191 5.25 72.70 16.10
CA SER A 191 6.28 73.55 16.69
C SER A 191 7.37 73.90 15.68
N ASP A 192 7.88 75.12 15.80
CA ASP A 192 9.12 75.59 15.17
C ASP A 192 10.03 76.27 16.22
N GLU A 193 9.77 76.04 17.52
CA GLU A 193 10.63 76.52 18.61
C GLU A 193 12.00 75.83 18.57
N GLU A 194 13.02 76.57 19.00
CA GLU A 194 14.36 76.04 19.18
C GLU A 194 14.58 75.49 20.60
N VAL A 195 15.14 74.29 20.72
CA VAL A 195 15.37 73.57 21.99
C VAL A 195 16.88 73.38 22.22
N VAL A 196 17.36 73.71 23.41
CA VAL A 196 18.75 73.43 23.83
C VAL A 196 18.86 71.98 24.31
N LEU A 197 19.89 71.27 23.85
CA LEU A 197 20.14 69.89 24.23
C LEU A 197 21.41 69.78 25.09
N SER A 198 21.31 69.06 26.20
CA SER A 198 22.39 68.84 27.15
C SER A 198 22.25 67.45 27.75
N GLY A 199 23.34 66.72 27.90
CA GLY A 199 23.29 65.36 28.45
C GLY A 199 24.54 64.98 29.22
N VAL A 200 24.62 63.69 29.59
CA VAL A 200 25.77 63.07 30.22
C VAL A 200 26.21 61.82 29.46
N VAL A 201 27.51 61.62 29.34
CA VAL A 201 28.10 60.37 28.87
C VAL A 201 28.70 59.63 30.06
N ARG A 202 28.41 58.32 30.15
CA ARG A 202 28.89 57.43 31.21
C ARG A 202 29.57 56.21 30.61
N ASP A 203 30.49 55.60 31.34
CA ASP A 203 30.97 54.26 31.01
C ASP A 203 29.97 53.18 31.50
N PRO A 204 30.13 51.90 31.12
CA PRO A 204 29.25 50.82 31.56
C PRO A 204 29.26 50.53 33.08
N THR A 205 30.09 51.21 33.87
CA THR A 205 30.05 51.16 35.35
C THR A 205 29.21 52.31 35.94
N GLY A 206 28.69 53.20 35.09
CA GLY A 206 27.94 54.40 35.45
C GLY A 206 28.81 55.62 35.78
N ALA A 207 30.14 55.51 35.69
CA ALA A 207 31.06 56.61 35.98
C ALA A 207 31.08 57.63 34.82
N PRO A 208 31.27 58.94 35.08
CA PRO A 208 31.20 59.95 34.02
C PRO A 208 32.38 59.88 33.05
N LEU A 209 32.08 59.95 31.74
CA LEU A 209 33.03 59.63 30.67
C LEU A 209 33.30 60.83 29.75
N GLY A 210 34.37 61.57 30.05
CA GLY A 210 34.82 62.70 29.24
C GLY A 210 35.54 62.30 27.94
N GLY A 211 35.62 63.24 27.01
CA GLY A 211 36.31 63.08 25.73
C GLY A 211 35.58 62.16 24.73
N VAL A 212 34.26 62.07 24.83
CA VAL A 212 33.41 61.39 23.83
C VAL A 212 32.88 62.45 22.87
N THR A 213 33.16 62.32 21.57
CA THR A 213 32.51 63.14 20.55
C THR A 213 31.05 62.70 20.43
N VAL A 214 30.12 63.65 20.50
CA VAL A 214 28.68 63.42 20.33
C VAL A 214 28.19 64.30 19.19
N ASP A 215 27.47 63.70 18.26
CA ASP A 215 27.12 64.25 16.96
C ASP A 215 25.61 64.09 16.73
N LEU A 216 24.97 65.01 16.01
CA LEU A 216 23.55 64.94 15.66
C LEU A 216 23.32 65.47 14.25
N GLU A 217 23.02 64.60 13.30
CA GLU A 217 22.71 64.99 11.94
C GLU A 217 21.19 65.28 11.77
N PRO A 218 20.81 66.39 11.09
CA PRO A 218 21.66 67.49 10.60
C PRO A 218 21.90 68.58 11.66
N GLY A 219 23.15 68.79 12.08
CA GLY A 219 23.46 69.67 13.22
C GLY A 219 24.96 69.75 13.54
N PRO A 220 25.34 70.28 14.72
CA PRO A 220 26.73 70.39 15.17
C PRO A 220 27.19 69.14 15.95
N GLU A 221 28.50 68.85 15.90
CA GLU A 221 29.15 67.96 16.86
C GLU A 221 29.62 68.71 18.13
N THR A 222 29.76 67.98 19.23
CA THR A 222 30.29 68.45 20.52
C THR A 222 31.19 67.37 21.15
N ILE A 223 31.82 67.66 22.29
CA ILE A 223 32.64 66.69 23.03
C ILE A 223 32.29 66.76 24.52
N SER A 224 32.15 65.60 25.18
CA SER A 224 31.89 65.53 26.63
C SER A 224 33.06 66.04 27.47
N ASP A 225 32.77 66.81 28.51
CA ASP A 225 33.74 67.39 29.43
C ASP A 225 34.30 66.36 30.44
N GLY A 226 35.23 66.79 31.31
CA GLY A 226 35.84 65.91 32.33
C GLY A 226 34.86 65.35 33.37
N SER A 227 33.63 65.84 33.41
CA SER A 227 32.50 65.33 34.21
C SER A 227 31.46 64.60 33.36
N GLY A 228 31.79 64.25 32.11
CA GLY A 228 30.91 63.54 31.18
C GLY A 228 29.79 64.40 30.58
N HIS A 229 29.64 65.67 30.98
CA HIS A 229 28.57 66.52 30.47
C HIS A 229 28.87 67.01 29.05
N TYR A 230 27.85 67.08 28.20
CA TYR A 230 27.95 67.67 26.88
C TYR A 230 26.76 68.60 26.62
N HIS A 231 26.99 69.59 25.76
CA HIS A 231 26.01 70.61 25.40
C HIS A 231 26.03 70.82 23.88
N LEU A 232 24.85 70.95 23.29
CA LEU A 232 24.63 71.20 21.88
C LEU A 232 23.67 72.38 21.74
N THR A 233 24.02 73.32 20.86
CA THR A 233 23.25 74.55 20.62
C THR A 233 21.89 74.27 19.98
N THR A 234 21.02 75.28 20.02
CA THR A 234 19.59 75.18 19.71
C THR A 234 19.24 74.40 18.43
N PHE A 235 18.42 73.37 18.60
CA PHE A 235 17.84 72.54 17.53
C PHE A 235 16.39 72.91 17.27
N LYS A 236 15.92 72.84 16.03
CA LYS A 236 14.47 72.87 15.75
C LYS A 236 13.83 71.59 16.30
N ALA A 237 12.57 71.66 16.70
CA ALA A 237 11.80 70.45 17.01
C ALA A 237 11.69 69.55 15.76
N THR A 238 12.39 68.41 15.77
CA THR A 238 12.36 67.35 14.74
C THR A 238 13.02 66.06 15.27
N LYS A 239 13.00 64.99 14.48
CA LYS A 239 13.86 63.81 14.67
C LYS A 239 15.29 64.12 14.19
N TYR A 240 16.29 63.65 14.93
CA TYR A 240 17.71 63.72 14.60
C TYR A 240 18.35 62.34 14.65
N GLN A 241 19.37 62.10 13.81
CA GLN A 241 20.22 60.91 13.92
C GLN A 241 21.48 61.28 14.71
N GLY A 242 21.52 60.85 15.97
CA GLY A 242 22.68 60.98 16.82
C GLY A 242 23.74 59.95 16.46
N SER A 243 25.01 60.29 16.70
CA SER A 243 26.07 59.30 16.85
C SER A 243 27.08 59.72 17.90
N TYR A 244 27.89 58.78 18.37
CA TYR A 244 29.05 59.11 19.20
C TYR A 244 30.29 58.35 18.75
N ARG A 245 31.45 58.99 18.99
CA ARG A 245 32.77 58.49 18.60
C ARG A 245 33.76 58.65 19.76
N LYS A 246 34.48 57.59 20.11
CA LYS A 246 35.62 57.65 21.06
C LYS A 246 36.60 56.49 20.85
N GLU A 247 37.88 56.80 20.86
CA GLU A 247 38.95 55.79 20.82
C GLU A 247 38.84 54.80 21.99
N GLY A 248 38.92 53.49 21.69
CA GLY A 248 38.68 52.41 22.65
C GLY A 248 37.21 52.01 22.84
N PHE A 249 36.25 52.71 22.21
CA PHE A 249 34.82 52.40 22.28
C PHE A 249 34.24 52.12 20.88
N LEU A 250 33.11 51.41 20.82
CA LEU A 250 32.34 51.20 19.59
C LEU A 250 31.60 52.48 19.23
N ASP A 251 31.80 52.95 18.00
CA ASP A 251 31.03 54.06 17.45
C ASP A 251 29.60 53.56 17.16
N ARG A 252 28.57 54.27 17.63
CA ARG A 252 27.15 53.90 17.43
C ARG A 252 26.28 55.10 17.10
N SER A 253 25.23 54.87 16.32
CA SER A 253 24.16 55.83 16.03
C SER A 253 22.89 55.52 16.83
N TYR A 254 22.07 56.55 17.07
CA TYR A 254 20.83 56.48 17.85
C TYR A 254 19.85 57.60 17.42
N GLU A 255 18.54 57.34 17.40
CA GLU A 255 17.55 58.35 17.02
C GLU A 255 17.12 59.21 18.22
N VAL A 256 16.95 60.52 18.00
CA VAL A 256 16.54 61.50 19.03
C VAL A 256 15.32 62.28 18.58
N ASP A 257 14.23 62.19 19.35
CA ASP A 257 12.97 62.90 19.11
C ASP A 257 12.89 64.17 19.97
N ILE A 258 13.21 65.32 19.38
CA ILE A 258 13.20 66.60 20.08
C ILE A 258 11.80 67.24 19.97
N LEU A 259 10.96 67.03 20.99
CA LEU A 259 9.61 67.58 21.09
C LEU A 259 9.49 68.63 22.21
N ASN A 260 8.73 69.70 21.92
CA ASN A 260 8.31 70.82 22.78
C ASN A 260 8.95 70.97 24.18
N ASN A 261 9.84 71.98 24.27
CA ASN A 261 10.06 72.81 25.46
C ASN A 261 10.36 72.02 26.77
N ARG A 262 11.25 71.03 26.67
CA ARG A 262 11.97 70.43 27.80
C ARG A 262 13.43 70.26 27.42
N ASN A 263 14.34 70.56 28.35
CA ASN A 263 15.72 70.08 28.24
C ASN A 263 15.68 68.54 28.31
N LEU A 264 16.07 67.87 27.24
CA LEU A 264 16.12 66.42 27.18
C LEU A 264 17.50 65.93 27.66
N ASP A 265 17.60 65.54 28.94
CA ASP A 265 18.83 64.99 29.52
C ASP A 265 19.08 63.58 29.00
N MET A 266 20.00 63.47 28.04
CA MET A 266 20.33 62.23 27.34
C MET A 266 21.56 61.57 27.95
N VAL A 267 21.36 60.39 28.55
CA VAL A 267 22.45 59.50 28.99
C VAL A 267 22.96 58.69 27.81
N ILE A 268 24.24 58.82 27.49
CA ILE A 268 24.94 57.97 26.50
C ILE A 268 25.86 57.00 27.24
N GLU A 269 25.81 55.73 26.87
CA GLU A 269 26.69 54.67 27.39
C GLU A 269 27.49 54.03 26.23
N PRO A 270 28.72 54.51 25.96
CA PRO A 270 29.63 53.91 24.99
C PRO A 270 30.08 52.54 25.46
N LEU A 271 29.92 51.53 24.60
CA LEU A 271 30.46 50.19 24.85
C LEU A 271 31.95 50.16 24.48
N PRO A 272 32.84 49.60 25.32
CA PRO A 272 34.23 49.34 24.93
C PRO A 272 34.31 48.51 23.65
N ARG A 273 35.37 48.70 22.86
CA ARG A 273 35.65 47.82 21.72
C ARG A 273 35.87 46.40 22.22
N GLY A 274 35.31 45.44 21.49
CA GLY A 274 35.23 44.07 21.94
C GLY A 274 36.51 43.26 21.81
N GLY A 275 36.47 42.06 22.38
CA GLY A 275 37.46 41.02 22.14
C GLY A 275 36.99 40.03 21.08
N ILE A 276 37.91 39.17 20.63
CA ILE A 276 37.55 37.99 19.84
C ILE A 276 37.03 36.90 20.78
N VAL A 277 35.88 36.31 20.46
CA VAL A 277 35.36 35.10 21.11
C VAL A 277 35.52 33.93 20.13
N THR A 278 36.38 32.99 20.49
CA THR A 278 36.63 31.76 19.74
C THR A 278 36.16 30.53 20.51
N GLY A 279 35.79 29.49 19.78
CA GLY A 279 35.47 28.19 20.36
C GLY A 279 35.43 27.10 19.29
N SER A 280 34.97 25.91 19.66
CA SER A 280 34.56 24.91 18.69
C SER A 280 33.41 24.05 19.20
N VAL A 281 32.50 23.70 18.29
CA VAL A 281 31.37 22.80 18.52
C VAL A 281 31.80 21.38 18.13
N ARG A 282 31.52 20.41 18.99
CA ARG A 282 31.86 18.98 18.77
C ARG A 282 30.72 18.07 19.20
N PHE A 283 30.57 16.96 18.49
CA PHE A 283 29.79 15.84 19.00
C PHE A 283 30.55 15.14 20.14
N PHE A 284 29.82 14.42 20.98
CA PHE A 284 30.39 13.41 21.87
C PHE A 284 29.68 12.08 21.62
N GLN A 285 30.39 11.17 20.95
CA GLN A 285 29.93 9.84 20.61
C GLN A 285 31.10 8.88 20.81
N ASP A 286 30.89 7.81 21.58
CA ASP A 286 31.84 6.71 21.79
C ASP A 286 33.28 7.17 22.15
N ASP A 287 33.38 8.10 23.11
CA ASP A 287 34.60 8.80 23.56
C ASP A 287 35.35 9.63 22.48
N MET A 288 34.83 9.71 21.26
CA MET A 288 35.31 10.60 20.20
C MET A 288 34.66 11.99 20.25
N MET A 289 35.38 12.98 19.71
CA MET A 289 35.09 14.42 19.80
C MET A 289 35.13 15.06 18.41
N ASP A 290 34.23 14.63 17.54
CA ASP A 290 34.24 15.00 16.13
C ASP A 290 33.71 16.43 15.88
N PRO A 291 34.26 17.18 14.91
CA PRO A 291 33.86 18.55 14.61
C PRO A 291 32.46 18.63 14.02
N VAL A 292 31.61 19.52 14.56
CA VAL A 292 30.33 19.85 13.92
C VAL A 292 30.57 20.94 12.87
N ILE A 293 30.43 20.61 11.59
CA ILE A 293 30.62 21.52 10.45
C ILE A 293 29.29 22.21 10.12
N ASP A 294 29.33 23.47 9.66
CA ASP A 294 28.16 24.25 9.22
C ASP A 294 27.03 24.38 10.28
N ALA A 295 27.39 24.38 11.56
CA ALA A 295 26.46 24.64 12.66
C ALA A 295 26.15 26.14 12.77
N GLU A 296 24.87 26.53 12.74
CA GLU A 296 24.45 27.91 13.00
C GLU A 296 24.62 28.22 14.49
N VAL A 297 25.59 29.06 14.83
CA VAL A 297 25.82 29.54 16.20
C VAL A 297 25.41 31.01 16.31
N ASN A 298 24.46 31.29 17.20
CA ASN A 298 24.00 32.63 17.53
C ASN A 298 24.59 33.03 18.89
N LEU A 299 25.27 34.17 18.95
CA LEU A 299 25.73 34.79 20.20
C LEU A 299 24.90 36.05 20.46
N THR A 300 24.06 36.00 21.48
CA THR A 300 23.17 37.10 21.88
C THR A 300 23.54 37.65 23.24
N GLY A 301 23.27 38.94 23.48
CA GLY A 301 23.44 39.62 24.76
C GLY A 301 22.59 40.89 24.78
N GLN A 302 22.53 41.58 25.93
CA GLN A 302 21.60 42.69 26.15
C GLN A 302 21.64 43.79 25.07
N PHE A 303 22.80 44.03 24.46
CA PHE A 303 23.01 45.06 23.43
C PHE A 303 23.84 44.57 22.22
N PHE A 304 23.91 43.25 22.01
CA PHE A 304 24.73 42.63 20.96
C PHE A 304 24.04 41.37 20.43
N SER A 305 24.12 41.16 19.11
CA SER A 305 23.69 39.91 18.47
C SER A 305 24.56 39.66 17.25
N ALA A 306 25.12 38.45 17.15
CA ALA A 306 25.86 38.00 15.98
C ALA A 306 25.55 36.52 15.70
N MET A 307 25.66 36.13 14.43
CA MET A 307 25.56 34.74 13.98
C MET A 307 26.82 34.39 13.19
N THR A 308 27.31 33.16 13.37
CA THR A 308 28.45 32.60 12.64
C THR A 308 28.21 31.12 12.38
N MET A 309 28.90 30.57 11.38
CA MET A 309 28.88 29.13 11.04
C MET A 309 30.18 28.49 11.49
N THR A 310 30.16 27.21 11.87
CA THR A 310 31.40 26.48 12.19
C THR A 310 32.17 26.04 10.96
N ASP A 311 33.51 26.16 11.02
CA ASP A 311 34.40 25.68 9.96
C ASP A 311 34.50 24.14 9.88
N VAL A 312 35.25 23.64 8.90
CA VAL A 312 35.52 22.20 8.71
C VAL A 312 36.25 21.52 9.88
N ASN A 313 36.71 22.27 10.88
CA ASN A 313 37.35 21.80 12.12
C ASN A 313 36.41 21.98 13.35
N GLY A 314 35.15 22.37 13.10
CA GLY A 314 34.12 22.68 14.09
C GLY A 314 34.32 24.01 14.80
N ARG A 315 35.22 24.88 14.33
CA ARG A 315 35.61 26.12 15.00
C ARG A 315 34.67 27.27 14.64
N LEU A 316 34.44 28.14 15.62
CA LEU A 316 33.68 29.37 15.46
C LEU A 316 34.52 30.57 15.90
N GLU A 317 34.21 31.73 15.33
CA GLU A 317 34.78 33.02 15.68
C GLU A 317 33.69 34.10 15.63
N PHE A 318 33.64 34.93 16.68
CA PHE A 318 32.91 36.19 16.72
C PHE A 318 33.92 37.32 16.98
N LEU A 319 33.91 38.34 16.12
CA LEU A 319 34.74 39.53 16.21
C LEU A 319 34.03 40.64 17.00
N ASP A 320 34.81 41.56 17.56
CA ASP A 320 34.36 42.80 18.23
C ASP A 320 33.28 42.60 19.33
N VAL A 321 33.25 41.44 20.00
CA VAL A 321 32.25 41.13 21.04
C VAL A 321 32.52 41.96 22.31
N PRO A 322 31.61 42.85 22.75
CA PRO A 322 31.86 43.75 23.87
C PRO A 322 32.15 43.00 25.19
N ALA A 323 33.05 43.54 26.01
CA ALA A 323 33.27 43.01 27.36
C ALA A 323 31.99 43.12 28.20
N GLY A 324 31.58 42.02 28.84
CA GLY A 324 30.31 41.93 29.57
C GLY A 324 29.93 40.51 29.98
N ALA A 325 28.95 40.40 30.88
CA ALA A 325 28.36 39.14 31.35
C ALA A 325 26.91 38.99 30.84
N GLY A 326 26.37 37.77 30.92
CA GLY A 326 24.99 37.51 30.48
C GLY A 326 24.82 37.42 28.97
N TYR A 327 25.84 36.93 28.27
CA TYR A 327 25.69 36.49 26.88
C TYR A 327 25.09 35.09 26.83
N SER A 328 24.23 34.82 25.88
CA SER A 328 23.65 33.52 25.59
C SER A 328 24.14 33.05 24.21
N LEU A 329 24.90 31.96 24.19
CA LEU A 329 25.31 31.29 22.96
C LEU A 329 24.35 30.13 22.70
N SER A 330 23.69 30.12 21.54
CA SER A 330 22.77 29.06 21.11
C SER A 330 23.22 28.45 19.80
N VAL A 331 23.27 27.11 19.75
CA VAL A 331 23.61 26.35 18.53
C VAL A 331 22.34 25.70 17.98
N LYS A 332 22.06 25.90 16.69
CA LYS A 332 20.88 25.36 15.98
C LYS A 332 21.30 24.47 14.80
N GLY A 333 20.47 23.48 14.51
CA GLY A 333 20.61 22.52 13.40
C GLY A 333 19.72 21.29 13.65
N SER A 334 19.32 20.57 12.61
CA SER A 334 18.37 19.44 12.74
C SER A 334 18.98 18.19 13.39
N ARG A 335 20.30 18.01 13.26
CA ARG A 335 21.08 16.81 13.69
C ARG A 335 21.29 16.69 15.20
N TYR A 336 20.95 17.69 16.01
CA TYR A 336 21.31 17.74 17.44
C TYR A 336 20.28 18.46 18.30
N ILE A 337 20.28 18.13 19.60
CA ILE A 337 19.43 18.78 20.59
C ILE A 337 19.90 20.24 20.76
N PRO A 338 19.04 21.26 20.57
CA PRO A 338 19.44 22.66 20.70
C PRO A 338 19.97 22.98 22.10
N GLN A 339 21.22 23.46 22.15
CA GLN A 339 21.91 23.87 23.37
C GLN A 339 21.89 25.40 23.51
N VAL A 340 21.81 25.87 24.76
CA VAL A 340 21.90 27.28 25.13
C VAL A 340 22.87 27.40 26.31
N ILE A 341 23.94 28.18 26.15
CA ILE A 341 25.05 28.27 27.09
C ILE A 341 25.25 29.73 27.48
N GLU A 342 25.16 30.03 28.77
CA GLU A 342 25.50 31.36 29.29
C GLU A 342 27.02 31.56 29.33
N ILE A 343 27.49 32.63 28.69
CA ILE A 343 28.91 33.00 28.65
C ILE A 343 29.12 34.44 29.16
N SER A 344 30.37 34.74 29.49
CA SER A 344 30.81 36.09 29.87
C SER A 344 32.15 36.37 29.23
N VAL A 345 32.27 37.54 28.61
CA VAL A 345 33.43 38.04 27.89
C VAL A 345 34.16 39.01 28.80
N VAL A 346 35.43 38.71 29.07
CA VAL A 346 36.34 39.55 29.85
C VAL A 346 37.50 39.93 28.92
N ASP A 347 38.11 41.08 29.20
CA ASP A 347 39.05 41.78 28.34
C ASP A 347 40.17 40.91 27.73
N GLY A 348 40.52 41.16 26.46
CA GLY A 348 41.75 40.64 25.84
C GLY A 348 41.74 39.22 25.24
N VAL A 349 40.62 38.74 24.70
CA VAL A 349 40.39 37.39 24.09
C VAL A 349 40.13 36.28 25.11
N LYS A 350 39.04 35.52 24.88
CA LYS A 350 38.66 34.35 25.68
C LYS A 350 38.39 33.13 24.80
N ASN A 351 39.42 32.28 24.65
CA ASN A 351 39.26 30.94 24.08
C ASN A 351 38.35 30.09 24.99
N TRP A 352 37.30 29.51 24.43
CA TRP A 352 36.50 28.49 25.14
C TRP A 352 36.95 27.06 24.79
N ASN A 353 36.82 26.15 25.76
CA ASN A 353 36.87 24.71 25.49
C ASN A 353 35.61 24.26 24.73
N ASN A 354 35.65 23.06 24.16
CA ASN A 354 34.62 22.51 23.28
C ASN A 354 33.18 22.69 23.81
N ILE A 355 32.29 23.20 22.96
CA ILE A 355 30.85 23.10 23.12
C ILE A 355 30.45 21.69 22.69
N THR A 356 30.13 20.82 23.64
CA THR A 356 29.65 19.47 23.36
C THR A 356 28.17 19.50 23.03
N LEU A 357 27.78 18.97 21.87
CA LEU A 357 26.40 18.70 21.51
C LEU A 357 26.06 17.23 21.73
N ILE A 358 24.81 16.99 22.13
CA ILE A 358 24.19 15.67 22.12
C ILE A 358 23.46 15.56 20.78
N GLU A 359 23.82 14.53 20.02
CA GLU A 359 23.16 14.21 18.75
C GLU A 359 21.68 13.88 19.00
N ARG A 360 20.82 14.21 18.04
CA ARG A 360 19.38 13.90 18.13
C ARG A 360 19.18 12.42 17.80
N ASP A 361 18.19 11.78 18.38
CA ASP A 361 17.76 10.47 17.90
C ASP A 361 17.04 10.64 16.54
N MET A 362 17.44 9.86 15.54
CA MET A 362 16.77 9.84 14.23
C MET A 362 15.37 9.22 14.31
N GLY A 363 15.09 8.40 15.33
CA GLY A 363 13.75 7.85 15.59
C GLY A 363 13.20 6.99 14.45
N VAL A 364 14.08 6.37 13.66
CA VAL A 364 13.73 5.45 12.56
C VAL A 364 13.74 4.03 13.09
N ALA A 365 12.68 3.28 12.82
CA ALA A 365 12.55 1.87 13.18
C ALA A 365 12.01 1.06 11.99
N ILE A 366 12.18 -0.26 12.02
CA ILE A 366 11.64 -1.16 11.00
C ILE A 366 10.73 -2.24 11.61
N SER A 367 9.85 -2.81 10.79
CA SER A 367 9.03 -3.98 11.11
C SER A 367 9.10 -5.00 9.96
N PRO A 368 9.27 -6.31 10.24
CA PRO A 368 9.55 -6.91 11.55
C PRO A 368 10.86 -6.40 12.17
N ASP A 369 10.97 -6.47 13.50
CA ASP A 369 12.16 -6.01 14.23
C ASP A 369 13.22 -7.14 14.24
N PRO A 370 14.36 -6.98 13.55
CA PRO A 370 15.37 -8.04 13.45
C PRO A 370 16.11 -8.30 14.77
N ALA A 371 15.91 -7.47 15.80
CA ALA A 371 16.40 -7.75 17.15
C ALA A 371 15.49 -8.72 17.93
N VAL A 372 14.32 -9.07 17.39
CA VAL A 372 13.30 -9.92 18.03
C VAL A 372 13.15 -11.28 17.35
N GLU A 373 13.05 -11.31 16.02
CA GLU A 373 12.82 -12.52 15.24
C GLU A 373 13.47 -12.48 13.84
N PRO A 374 13.86 -13.62 13.26
CA PRO A 374 14.35 -13.69 11.88
C PRO A 374 13.29 -13.20 10.88
N VAL A 375 13.72 -12.50 9.84
CA VAL A 375 12.79 -11.88 8.87
C VAL A 375 12.46 -12.83 7.72
N SER A 376 11.30 -12.69 7.09
CA SER A 376 10.91 -13.59 6.01
C SER A 376 11.71 -13.37 4.71
N VAL A 377 11.97 -14.45 3.97
CA VAL A 377 12.60 -14.40 2.64
C VAL A 377 11.76 -13.71 1.58
N ASP A 378 10.48 -13.42 1.83
CA ASP A 378 9.62 -12.64 0.92
C ASP A 378 10.07 -11.18 0.73
N GLY A 379 10.95 -10.72 1.63
CA GLY A 379 11.70 -9.47 1.56
C GLY A 379 10.89 -8.21 1.82
N ARG A 380 9.73 -8.32 2.49
CA ARG A 380 8.89 -7.18 2.91
C ARG A 380 9.35 -6.57 4.23
N PHE A 381 9.41 -5.24 4.26
CA PHE A 381 9.67 -4.48 5.48
C PHE A 381 8.83 -3.20 5.48
N GLN A 382 8.50 -2.70 6.68
CA GLN A 382 7.95 -1.36 6.86
C GLN A 382 8.98 -0.49 7.57
N ILE A 383 9.19 0.74 7.11
CA ILE A 383 10.03 1.73 7.79
C ILE A 383 9.15 2.82 8.41
N PHE A 384 9.34 3.06 9.70
CA PHE A 384 8.67 4.11 10.47
C PHE A 384 9.62 5.29 10.67
N PHE A 385 9.16 6.49 10.33
CA PHE A 385 9.88 7.75 10.49
C PHE A 385 9.25 8.62 11.60
N PRO A 386 10.02 9.51 12.26
CA PRO A 386 9.49 10.35 13.34
C PRO A 386 8.49 11.42 12.86
N LEU A 387 8.57 11.82 11.58
CA LEU A 387 7.68 12.77 10.90
C LEU A 387 7.38 12.25 9.47
N PRO A 388 6.39 12.82 8.77
CA PRO A 388 6.00 12.34 7.45
C PRO A 388 7.15 12.44 6.42
N PRO A 389 7.66 11.33 5.87
CA PRO A 389 8.79 11.36 4.95
C PRO A 389 8.35 11.87 3.57
N ARG A 390 9.19 12.71 2.97
CA ARG A 390 9.11 13.01 1.54
C ARG A 390 9.65 11.80 0.78
N VAL A 391 8.76 10.88 0.41
CA VAL A 391 9.07 9.58 -0.23
C VAL A 391 10.10 9.67 -1.36
N SER A 392 10.12 10.76 -2.15
CA SER A 392 11.13 11.01 -3.19
C SER A 392 12.56 11.28 -2.69
N THR A 393 12.82 11.16 -1.38
CA THR A 393 14.14 11.27 -0.72
C THR A 393 14.49 10.03 0.08
N VAL A 394 13.59 9.04 0.16
CA VAL A 394 13.83 7.74 0.79
C VAL A 394 14.59 6.86 -0.19
N SER A 395 15.78 6.42 0.20
CA SER A 395 16.62 5.49 -0.55
C SER A 395 17.07 4.38 0.41
N VAL A 396 16.79 3.12 0.04
CA VAL A 396 17.02 1.95 0.90
C VAL A 396 17.64 0.83 0.07
N PHE A 397 18.61 0.14 0.66
CA PHE A 397 19.37 -0.95 0.04
C PHE A 397 19.43 -2.13 1.02
N LEU A 398 19.43 -3.36 0.50
CA LEU A 398 19.79 -4.54 1.27
C LEU A 398 21.19 -4.98 0.85
N ILE A 399 22.12 -5.12 1.78
CA ILE A 399 23.51 -5.48 1.48
C ILE A 399 23.83 -6.84 2.09
N ASN A 400 24.33 -7.77 1.29
CA ASN A 400 24.95 -9.02 1.72
C ASN A 400 26.46 -8.96 1.41
N SER A 401 27.24 -9.86 2.01
CA SER A 401 28.66 -10.12 1.73
C SER A 401 29.05 -10.16 0.24
N SER A 402 28.11 -10.51 -0.65
CA SER A 402 28.33 -10.82 -2.07
C SER A 402 27.52 -9.97 -3.05
N SER A 403 26.54 -9.17 -2.59
CA SER A 403 25.62 -8.44 -3.47
C SER A 403 24.89 -7.28 -2.76
N GLU A 404 24.55 -6.26 -3.53
CA GLU A 404 23.64 -5.17 -3.14
C GLU A 404 22.30 -5.38 -3.87
N VAL A 405 21.22 -5.50 -3.10
CA VAL A 405 19.86 -5.73 -3.57
C VAL A 405 19.07 -4.43 -3.44
N MET A 406 18.52 -3.95 -4.56
CA MET A 406 17.64 -2.79 -4.57
C MET A 406 16.33 -3.10 -3.84
N MET A 407 15.94 -2.21 -2.93
CA MET A 407 14.59 -2.18 -2.34
C MET A 407 13.69 -1.26 -3.15
N ASN A 408 12.49 -1.74 -3.48
CA ASN A 408 11.43 -0.96 -4.11
C ASN A 408 10.48 -0.44 -3.03
N ILE A 409 9.99 0.79 -3.18
CA ILE A 409 8.89 1.32 -2.36
C ILE A 409 7.58 0.84 -2.99
N GLU A 410 6.81 0.02 -2.27
CA GLU A 410 5.50 -0.44 -2.74
C GLU A 410 4.41 0.60 -2.44
N ASN A 411 4.41 1.20 -1.24
CA ASN A 411 3.38 2.15 -0.80
C ASN A 411 3.85 3.04 0.37
N SER A 412 3.02 4.02 0.75
CA SER A 412 3.08 4.68 2.06
C SER A 412 1.70 4.54 2.72
N SER A 413 1.59 3.54 3.60
CA SER A 413 0.37 3.10 4.29
C SER A 413 -0.22 4.15 5.26
N THR A 414 0.64 4.87 5.97
CA THR A 414 0.27 5.96 6.89
C THR A 414 1.21 7.16 6.70
N MET A 415 0.90 8.31 7.32
CA MET A 415 1.67 9.55 7.12
C MET A 415 3.17 9.39 7.38
N ASN A 416 3.59 8.50 8.29
CA ASN A 416 4.97 8.38 8.77
C ASN A 416 5.66 7.08 8.29
N GLU A 417 5.03 6.31 7.40
CA GLU A 417 5.31 4.89 7.19
C GLU A 417 5.53 4.60 5.71
N VAL A 418 6.53 3.79 5.40
CA VAL A 418 6.92 3.43 4.02
C VAL A 418 7.03 1.92 3.92
N ASP A 419 6.17 1.32 3.08
CA ASP A 419 6.19 -0.10 2.77
C ASP A 419 7.24 -0.34 1.67
N ILE A 420 8.22 -1.20 1.95
CA ILE A 420 9.27 -1.56 0.99
C ILE A 420 9.36 -3.07 0.79
N ARG A 421 9.84 -3.47 -0.39
CA ARG A 421 10.09 -4.86 -0.72
C ARG A 421 11.36 -5.01 -1.55
N SER A 422 12.13 -6.06 -1.32
CA SER A 422 13.27 -6.41 -2.15
C SER A 422 12.88 -6.63 -3.62
N SER A 423 13.83 -6.41 -4.52
CA SER A 423 13.63 -6.66 -5.97
C SER A 423 13.54 -8.14 -6.33
N HIS A 424 14.06 -9.03 -5.47
CA HIS A 424 14.01 -10.49 -5.57
C HIS A 424 13.89 -11.07 -4.14
N PRO A 425 13.38 -12.31 -3.94
CA PRO A 425 13.37 -12.94 -2.62
C PRO A 425 14.78 -13.07 -2.02
N LEU A 426 14.85 -13.16 -0.70
CA LEU A 426 16.12 -13.27 0.03
C LEU A 426 16.56 -14.73 0.11
N LEU A 427 17.87 -14.95 0.30
CA LEU A 427 18.44 -16.27 0.57
C LEU A 427 18.09 -16.66 2.01
N PHE A 428 17.74 -17.92 2.26
CA PHE A 428 17.53 -18.43 3.63
C PHE A 428 18.84 -18.46 4.44
N ASN A 429 18.74 -18.57 5.77
CA ASN A 429 19.89 -18.71 6.68
C ASN A 429 21.00 -17.64 6.48
N SER A 430 20.65 -16.46 5.98
CA SER A 430 21.61 -15.47 5.47
C SER A 430 21.55 -14.15 6.22
N GLY A 431 22.72 -13.64 6.58
CA GLY A 431 22.90 -12.31 7.16
C GLY A 431 22.91 -11.22 6.09
N TYR A 432 22.09 -10.20 6.28
CA TYR A 432 22.01 -8.99 5.47
C TYR A 432 22.09 -7.74 6.38
N ASP A 433 22.25 -6.58 5.74
CA ASP A 433 22.20 -5.27 6.37
C ASP A 433 21.26 -4.36 5.55
N LEU A 434 20.14 -3.96 6.14
CA LEU A 434 19.21 -3.01 5.53
C LEU A 434 19.68 -1.60 5.83
N VAL A 435 20.09 -0.88 4.78
CA VAL A 435 20.70 0.44 4.90
C VAL A 435 19.75 1.51 4.39
N VAL A 436 19.18 2.30 5.31
CA VAL A 436 18.44 3.53 5.00
C VAL A 436 19.46 4.65 4.81
N LYS A 437 19.57 5.22 3.61
CA LYS A 437 20.60 6.22 3.29
C LYS A 437 20.36 7.58 3.93
N GLU A 438 21.44 8.32 4.12
CA GLU A 438 21.36 9.75 4.43
C GLU A 438 20.61 10.55 3.35
N GLY A 439 20.00 11.67 3.76
CA GLY A 439 19.31 12.59 2.86
C GLY A 439 17.78 12.54 2.94
N VAL A 440 17.18 11.64 3.72
CA VAL A 440 15.72 11.58 3.89
C VAL A 440 15.20 12.86 4.55
N MET A 441 14.29 13.54 3.88
CA MET A 441 13.63 14.77 4.35
C MET A 441 12.18 14.49 4.75
N ASP A 442 11.63 15.33 5.63
CA ASP A 442 10.19 15.38 5.86
C ASP A 442 9.44 16.12 4.73
N ILE A 443 8.12 16.18 4.81
CA ILE A 443 7.28 16.94 3.86
C ILE A 443 7.46 18.47 3.93
N SER A 444 8.08 19.04 4.97
CA SER A 444 8.37 20.48 5.07
C SER A 444 9.75 20.86 4.49
N GLY A 445 10.67 19.89 4.39
CA GLY A 445 12.04 20.05 3.89
C GLY A 445 13.12 19.99 4.98
N GLU A 446 12.80 19.61 6.22
CA GLU A 446 13.76 19.34 7.28
C GLU A 446 14.40 17.95 7.09
N LEU A 447 15.72 17.85 7.29
CA LEU A 447 16.47 16.60 7.18
C LEU A 447 16.23 15.70 8.40
N MET A 448 15.66 14.51 8.19
CA MET A 448 15.38 13.52 9.23
C MET A 448 16.49 12.49 9.40
N VAL A 449 17.10 12.03 8.29
CA VAL A 449 18.18 11.03 8.30
C VAL A 449 19.45 11.66 7.72
N TRP A 450 20.49 11.78 8.55
CA TRP A 450 21.69 12.59 8.26
C TRP A 450 23.01 11.83 8.29
N ARG A 451 22.93 10.50 8.42
CA ARG A 451 23.94 9.48 8.14
C ARG A 451 23.19 8.18 7.79
N ASP A 452 23.84 7.24 7.13
CA ASP A 452 23.27 5.93 6.85
C ASP A 452 22.86 5.22 8.16
N ILE A 453 21.67 4.62 8.19
CA ILE A 453 21.17 3.80 9.30
C ILE A 453 21.22 2.34 8.87
N HIS A 454 21.93 1.52 9.63
CA HIS A 454 22.18 0.12 9.38
C HIS A 454 21.32 -0.74 10.30
N PHE A 455 20.52 -1.63 9.71
CA PHE A 455 19.71 -2.62 10.41
C PHE A 455 20.23 -4.01 10.02
N PRO A 456 21.15 -4.62 10.82
CA PRO A 456 21.58 -5.99 10.58
C PRO A 456 20.39 -6.93 10.81
N LEU A 457 20.20 -7.88 9.89
CA LEU A 457 19.07 -8.81 9.90
C LEU A 457 19.51 -10.19 9.42
N GLU A 458 18.99 -11.21 10.09
CA GLU A 458 19.10 -12.61 9.66
C GLU A 458 17.74 -13.04 9.10
N THR A 459 17.75 -13.67 7.93
CA THR A 459 16.52 -14.27 7.37
C THR A 459 16.12 -15.51 8.17
N GLU A 460 14.85 -15.88 8.10
CA GLU A 460 14.34 -17.16 8.60
C GLU A 460 15.22 -18.36 8.20
N GLU A 461 15.36 -19.31 9.13
CA GLU A 461 15.98 -20.59 8.80
C GLU A 461 15.14 -21.29 7.73
N GLN A 462 15.81 -21.97 6.80
CA GLN A 462 15.15 -22.90 5.89
C GLN A 462 14.57 -24.06 6.72
N THR A 463 13.34 -23.90 7.21
CA THR A 463 12.61 -24.94 7.92
C THR A 463 12.63 -26.20 7.07
N SER A 464 12.95 -27.34 7.70
CA SER A 464 13.29 -28.59 7.02
C SER A 464 12.36 -28.85 5.85
N LEU A 465 12.90 -28.75 4.63
CA LEU A 465 12.14 -28.73 3.40
C LEU A 465 11.18 -29.92 3.36
N GLU A 466 9.94 -29.70 2.92
CA GLU A 466 8.94 -30.77 2.91
C GLU A 466 9.47 -31.96 2.11
N VAL A 467 9.28 -33.17 2.65
CA VAL A 467 9.67 -34.41 1.95
C VAL A 467 8.95 -34.39 0.61
N PRO A 468 9.66 -34.49 -0.53
CA PRO A 468 9.06 -34.29 -1.83
C PRO A 468 7.91 -35.28 -2.03
N VAL A 469 6.81 -34.81 -2.62
CA VAL A 469 5.66 -35.65 -2.89
C VAL A 469 5.99 -36.51 -4.11
N THR A 470 6.15 -37.82 -3.88
CA THR A 470 6.45 -38.77 -4.95
C THR A 470 5.27 -39.67 -5.28
N ASP A 471 5.14 -40.02 -6.56
CA ASP A 471 4.30 -41.09 -7.07
C ASP A 471 5.17 -41.96 -8.01
N PRO A 472 5.47 -43.24 -7.68
CA PRO A 472 5.06 -43.95 -6.47
C PRO A 472 5.55 -43.32 -5.16
N SER A 473 4.87 -43.61 -4.04
CA SER A 473 5.34 -43.20 -2.72
C SER A 473 6.55 -44.03 -2.28
N PRO A 474 7.36 -43.57 -1.30
CA PRO A 474 8.41 -44.41 -0.71
C PRO A 474 7.81 -45.71 -0.14
N ASP A 475 8.57 -46.80 -0.27
CA ASP A 475 8.21 -48.17 0.11
C ASP A 475 6.93 -48.73 -0.57
N GLN A 476 6.47 -48.11 -1.67
CA GLN A 476 5.29 -48.59 -2.39
C GLN A 476 5.57 -49.93 -3.10
N MET A 477 4.74 -50.92 -2.81
CA MET A 477 4.73 -52.22 -3.49
C MET A 477 3.68 -52.25 -4.61
N GLY A 478 3.89 -53.09 -5.63
CA GLY A 478 2.92 -53.29 -6.70
C GLY A 478 2.85 -52.15 -7.72
N VAL A 479 3.97 -51.47 -7.97
CA VAL A 479 4.05 -50.40 -8.98
C VAL A 479 3.92 -51.00 -10.39
N PRO A 480 3.01 -50.49 -11.25
CA PRO A 480 2.88 -50.95 -12.64
C PRO A 480 4.15 -50.69 -13.46
N LEU A 481 4.51 -51.62 -14.38
CA LEU A 481 5.78 -51.57 -15.11
C LEU A 481 5.99 -50.34 -16.01
N ASN A 482 4.90 -49.64 -16.33
CA ASN A 482 4.87 -48.42 -17.14
C ASN A 482 4.55 -47.15 -16.32
N ARG A 483 4.72 -47.19 -14.99
CA ARG A 483 4.51 -46.03 -14.12
C ARG A 483 5.67 -45.04 -14.23
N THR A 484 5.42 -43.91 -14.88
CA THR A 484 6.27 -42.72 -14.76
C THR A 484 6.39 -42.34 -13.28
N ILE A 485 7.62 -42.12 -12.80
CA ILE A 485 7.86 -41.59 -11.46
C ILE A 485 7.70 -40.07 -11.52
N THR A 486 6.89 -39.48 -10.65
CA THR A 486 6.80 -38.02 -10.51
C THR A 486 7.26 -37.56 -9.14
N ILE A 487 7.98 -36.44 -9.09
CA ILE A 487 8.48 -35.78 -7.87
C ILE A 487 8.02 -34.32 -7.90
N SER A 488 7.29 -33.87 -6.87
CA SER A 488 6.93 -32.46 -6.65
C SER A 488 7.63 -31.94 -5.39
N TRP A 489 8.03 -30.66 -5.41
CA TRP A 489 8.86 -30.04 -4.37
C TRP A 489 8.19 -28.82 -3.70
N GLY A 490 7.04 -28.37 -4.20
CA GLY A 490 6.33 -27.17 -3.73
C GLY A 490 7.01 -25.85 -4.08
N ILE A 491 8.11 -25.90 -4.84
CA ILE A 491 8.98 -24.76 -5.20
C ILE A 491 9.52 -24.87 -6.63
N GLY A 492 9.90 -23.74 -7.22
CA GLY A 492 10.57 -23.68 -8.53
C GLY A 492 12.05 -24.04 -8.44
N LEU A 493 12.50 -24.99 -9.26
CA LEU A 493 13.86 -25.55 -9.22
C LEU A 493 14.74 -25.08 -10.39
N ASP A 494 16.05 -24.91 -10.17
CA ASP A 494 17.00 -24.85 -11.28
C ASP A 494 17.20 -26.28 -11.82
N GLN A 495 16.44 -26.58 -12.88
CA GLN A 495 16.44 -27.84 -13.62
C GLN A 495 17.83 -28.25 -14.14
N SER A 496 18.80 -27.34 -14.23
CA SER A 496 20.19 -27.64 -14.62
C SER A 496 21.05 -28.23 -13.48
N THR A 497 20.60 -28.09 -12.23
CA THR A 497 21.26 -28.67 -11.04
C THR A 497 20.72 -30.07 -10.67
N PHE A 498 19.54 -30.44 -11.20
CA PHE A 498 18.95 -31.75 -10.96
C PHE A 498 19.79 -32.88 -11.56
N SER A 499 20.11 -33.85 -10.71
CA SER A 499 20.73 -35.11 -11.11
C SER A 499 20.27 -36.23 -10.17
N PHE A 500 20.13 -37.42 -10.70
CA PHE A 500 19.58 -38.59 -10.01
C PHE A 500 20.24 -39.88 -10.53
N SER A 501 20.03 -40.97 -9.81
CA SER A 501 20.27 -42.34 -10.26
C SER A 501 19.03 -43.19 -10.00
N LEU A 502 18.72 -44.12 -10.90
CA LEU A 502 17.62 -45.08 -10.76
C LEU A 502 18.20 -46.49 -10.96
N ILE A 503 18.31 -47.22 -9.86
CA ILE A 503 19.10 -48.45 -9.73
C ILE A 503 18.14 -49.63 -9.55
N ASP A 504 18.37 -50.71 -10.30
CA ASP A 504 17.82 -52.02 -9.98
C ASP A 504 18.61 -52.60 -8.78
N LEU A 505 17.94 -52.71 -7.63
CA LEU A 505 18.58 -53.11 -6.36
C LEU A 505 18.84 -54.62 -6.27
N ASP A 506 18.13 -55.42 -7.09
CA ASP A 506 18.25 -56.88 -7.08
C ASP A 506 19.32 -57.35 -8.08
N SER A 507 19.51 -56.65 -9.21
CA SER A 507 20.62 -56.90 -10.15
C SER A 507 21.88 -56.04 -9.94
N GLN A 508 21.78 -54.95 -9.15
CA GLN A 508 22.83 -53.94 -8.94
C GLN A 508 23.35 -53.34 -10.26
N THR A 509 22.42 -52.85 -11.07
CA THR A 509 22.73 -52.11 -12.32
C THR A 509 22.25 -50.65 -12.23
N ASP A 510 23.19 -49.72 -12.40
CA ASP A 510 23.05 -48.30 -12.01
C ASP A 510 22.38 -47.40 -13.08
N ASP A 511 22.22 -47.87 -14.32
CA ASP A 511 21.86 -47.06 -15.49
C ASP A 511 20.65 -47.67 -16.26
N ILE A 512 19.45 -47.51 -15.70
CA ILE A 512 18.21 -47.74 -16.46
C ILE A 512 18.04 -46.58 -17.47
N SER A 513 17.81 -46.90 -18.74
CA SER A 513 17.70 -45.93 -19.83
C SER A 513 16.41 -45.10 -19.77
N THR A 514 16.39 -44.11 -18.88
CA THR A 514 15.24 -43.24 -18.59
C THR A 514 15.20 -41.98 -19.45
N THR A 515 14.05 -41.29 -19.45
CA THR A 515 13.99 -39.89 -19.90
C THR A 515 13.37 -39.00 -18.81
N VAL A 516 13.92 -37.80 -18.62
CA VAL A 516 13.40 -36.81 -17.66
C VAL A 516 12.70 -35.68 -18.42
N SER A 517 11.54 -35.27 -17.90
CA SER A 517 10.86 -34.05 -18.30
C SER A 517 10.48 -33.23 -17.07
N PHE A 518 10.45 -31.91 -17.22
CA PHE A 518 10.13 -30.95 -16.18
C PHE A 518 8.88 -30.17 -16.60
N SER A 519 8.00 -29.88 -15.65
CA SER A 519 6.85 -28.99 -15.87
C SER A 519 6.60 -28.13 -14.63
N ASP A 520 6.69 -26.81 -14.81
CA ASP A 520 6.43 -25.85 -13.75
C ASP A 520 4.93 -25.55 -13.66
N SER A 521 4.32 -25.91 -12.53
CA SER A 521 3.00 -25.46 -12.13
C SER A 521 3.11 -24.07 -11.48
N VAL A 522 2.05 -23.27 -11.53
CA VAL A 522 1.95 -22.01 -10.78
C VAL A 522 0.61 -22.03 -10.05
N ASP A 523 0.65 -22.10 -8.72
CA ASP A 523 -0.57 -22.04 -7.92
C ASP A 523 -0.92 -20.59 -7.60
N TRP A 524 -2.10 -20.17 -8.05
CA TRP A 524 -2.61 -18.81 -7.91
C TRP A 524 -3.38 -18.58 -6.60
N GLU A 525 -3.71 -19.63 -5.85
CA GLU A 525 -4.36 -19.51 -4.54
C GLU A 525 -3.32 -19.42 -3.41
N ASP A 526 -2.16 -20.08 -3.51
CA ASP A 526 -1.03 -19.89 -2.60
C ASP A 526 0.10 -19.04 -3.21
N SER A 527 -0.03 -17.72 -3.00
CA SER A 527 1.05 -16.74 -3.13
C SER A 527 1.64 -16.53 -4.55
N GLY A 528 1.21 -17.29 -5.56
CA GLY A 528 1.81 -17.31 -6.89
C GLY A 528 3.12 -18.11 -6.95
N ARG A 529 3.27 -19.13 -6.08
CA ARG A 529 4.45 -20.01 -6.07
C ARG A 529 4.52 -20.83 -7.35
N THR A 530 5.75 -21.05 -7.83
CA THR A 530 6.06 -22.10 -8.82
C THR A 530 6.29 -23.42 -8.09
N ASP A 531 5.83 -24.54 -8.65
CA ASP A 531 6.25 -25.90 -8.26
C ASP A 531 6.79 -26.61 -9.50
N THR A 532 8.06 -27.04 -9.47
CA THR A 532 8.66 -27.80 -10.57
C THR A 532 8.40 -29.29 -10.36
N ILE A 533 7.44 -29.83 -11.10
CA ILE A 533 7.17 -31.27 -11.15
C ILE A 533 8.21 -31.91 -12.08
N ILE A 534 8.93 -32.90 -11.55
CA ILE A 534 9.92 -33.70 -12.29
C ILE A 534 9.29 -35.06 -12.63
N SER A 535 9.27 -35.44 -13.90
CA SER A 535 8.74 -36.71 -14.38
C SER A 535 9.85 -37.55 -15.00
N ILE A 536 10.10 -38.74 -14.45
CA ILE A 536 11.09 -39.71 -14.90
C ILE A 536 10.34 -40.89 -15.54
N ASP A 537 10.50 -41.07 -16.85
CA ASP A 537 10.04 -42.25 -17.57
C ASP A 537 11.07 -43.39 -17.37
N PRO A 538 10.70 -44.52 -16.74
CA PRO A 538 11.61 -45.64 -16.48
C PRO A 538 11.97 -46.46 -17.73
N GLY A 539 11.29 -46.25 -18.87
CA GLY A 539 11.54 -46.98 -20.12
C GLY A 539 10.96 -48.40 -20.13
N ASN A 540 11.46 -49.28 -19.25
CA ASN A 540 10.94 -50.63 -18.99
C ASN A 540 11.35 -51.07 -17.57
N PHE A 541 10.40 -51.23 -16.65
CA PHE A 541 10.65 -51.99 -15.42
C PHE A 541 10.46 -53.50 -15.64
N SER A 542 11.14 -54.30 -14.82
CA SER A 542 10.94 -55.74 -14.64
C SER A 542 9.88 -56.02 -13.57
N TYR A 543 9.25 -57.19 -13.64
CA TYR A 543 8.33 -57.67 -12.61
C TYR A 543 9.05 -58.05 -11.31
N GLY A 544 8.34 -57.96 -10.18
CA GLY A 544 8.79 -58.37 -8.84
C GLY A 544 10.05 -57.67 -8.30
N THR A 545 10.55 -56.65 -9.01
CA THR A 545 11.89 -56.08 -8.83
C THR A 545 11.84 -54.84 -7.95
N ARG A 546 12.86 -54.65 -7.10
CA ARG A 546 13.04 -53.46 -6.26
C ARG A 546 13.90 -52.42 -6.95
N TYR A 547 13.40 -51.20 -7.00
CA TYR A 547 14.09 -50.05 -7.59
C TYR A 547 14.40 -49.01 -6.52
N GLY A 548 15.64 -48.51 -6.54
CA GLY A 548 16.10 -47.42 -5.69
C GLY A 548 16.30 -46.16 -6.53
N LEU A 549 15.68 -45.06 -6.10
CA LEU A 549 15.85 -43.74 -6.70
C LEU A 549 16.62 -42.85 -5.73
N GLU A 550 17.79 -42.36 -6.15
CA GLU A 550 18.56 -41.34 -5.43
C GLU A 550 18.58 -40.04 -6.22
N VAL A 551 18.09 -38.94 -5.64
CA VAL A 551 18.24 -37.57 -6.16
C VAL A 551 19.35 -36.87 -5.39
N SER A 552 20.31 -36.28 -6.09
CA SER A 552 21.52 -35.74 -5.48
C SER A 552 21.27 -34.52 -4.58
N SER A 553 22.14 -34.32 -3.59
CA SER A 553 22.23 -33.08 -2.81
C SER A 553 22.77 -31.89 -3.61
N GLY A 554 22.82 -31.97 -4.94
CA GLY A 554 23.21 -30.90 -5.84
C GLY A 554 22.09 -29.91 -6.16
N LEU A 555 20.83 -30.28 -5.90
CA LEU A 555 19.64 -29.54 -6.31
C LEU A 555 19.55 -28.14 -5.68
N GLU A 556 19.39 -27.13 -6.54
CA GLU A 556 19.24 -25.72 -6.20
C GLU A 556 17.92 -25.16 -6.76
N ASP A 557 17.35 -24.13 -6.12
CA ASP A 557 16.12 -23.47 -6.55
C ASP A 557 16.40 -22.47 -7.68
N ILE A 558 15.36 -21.86 -8.27
CA ILE A 558 15.51 -20.82 -9.31
C ILE A 558 16.23 -19.53 -8.84
N LEU A 559 16.66 -19.44 -7.58
CA LEU A 559 17.42 -18.34 -7.00
C LEU A 559 18.87 -18.75 -6.62
N GLY A 560 19.22 -20.03 -6.72
CA GLY A 560 20.52 -20.59 -6.33
C GLY A 560 20.63 -21.01 -4.86
N ASN A 561 19.52 -21.10 -4.11
CA ASN A 561 19.52 -21.72 -2.78
C ASN A 561 19.57 -23.24 -2.91
N ARG A 562 20.33 -23.92 -2.06
CA ARG A 562 20.29 -25.39 -2.00
C ARG A 562 18.97 -25.89 -1.43
N VAL A 563 18.26 -26.68 -2.22
CA VAL A 563 16.98 -27.32 -1.86
C VAL A 563 17.24 -28.50 -0.92
N MET A 564 18.40 -29.13 -1.05
CA MET A 564 18.83 -30.25 -0.23
C MET A 564 20.28 -30.13 0.24
N SER A 565 20.55 -30.60 1.47
CA SER A 565 21.90 -30.75 2.03
C SER A 565 22.40 -32.20 2.05
N GLN A 566 21.50 -33.17 1.87
CA GLN A 566 21.75 -34.62 1.75
C GLN A 566 20.93 -35.15 0.56
N PRO A 567 21.35 -36.24 -0.11
CA PRO A 567 20.55 -36.80 -1.20
C PRO A 567 19.19 -37.28 -0.67
N PHE A 568 18.15 -37.16 -1.48
CA PHE A 568 16.87 -37.79 -1.24
C PHE A 568 16.92 -39.20 -1.83
N SER A 569 16.58 -40.21 -1.04
CA SER A 569 16.54 -41.61 -1.47
C SER A 569 15.19 -42.21 -1.15
N MET A 570 14.62 -42.95 -2.11
CA MET A 570 13.42 -43.75 -1.92
C MET A 570 13.56 -45.11 -2.62
N GLU A 571 12.83 -46.11 -2.12
CA GLU A 571 12.66 -47.40 -2.79
C GLU A 571 11.20 -47.64 -3.15
N PHE A 572 10.95 -48.49 -4.15
CA PHE A 572 9.64 -49.07 -4.46
C PHE A 572 9.83 -50.46 -5.10
N SER A 573 8.78 -51.28 -5.12
CA SER A 573 8.78 -52.56 -5.86
C SER A 573 7.66 -52.60 -6.88
N THR A 574 7.91 -53.25 -8.01
CA THR A 574 6.90 -53.44 -9.05
C THR A 574 5.83 -54.46 -8.66
N VAL A 575 4.81 -54.59 -9.50
CA VAL A 575 3.94 -55.77 -9.55
C VAL A 575 4.79 -57.03 -9.78
N ASN A 576 4.44 -58.13 -9.11
CA ASN A 576 4.99 -59.46 -9.44
C ASN A 576 4.53 -59.88 -10.85
N GLU A 577 5.16 -60.90 -11.42
CA GLU A 577 4.59 -61.57 -12.59
C GLU A 577 3.18 -62.11 -12.22
N PRO A 578 2.21 -62.05 -13.14
CA PRO A 578 0.95 -62.74 -12.97
C PRO A 578 1.13 -64.24 -12.73
N ASP A 579 0.27 -64.74 -11.87
CA ASP A 579 0.08 -66.11 -11.40
C ASP A 579 -1.44 -66.19 -11.25
N SER A 580 -2.11 -66.50 -12.37
CA SER A 580 -3.53 -66.19 -12.56
C SER A 580 -4.49 -67.18 -11.88
N ASP A 581 -4.05 -68.41 -11.61
CA ASP A 581 -4.80 -69.44 -10.88
C ASP A 581 -4.24 -69.79 -9.49
N GLY A 582 -2.95 -69.58 -9.24
CA GLY A 582 -2.31 -69.72 -7.92
C GLY A 582 -1.45 -70.98 -7.71
N ASP A 583 -1.03 -71.70 -8.75
CA ASP A 583 -0.21 -72.91 -8.61
C ASP A 583 1.25 -72.62 -8.15
N GLY A 584 1.79 -71.45 -8.53
CA GLY A 584 3.15 -70.99 -8.23
C GLY A 584 4.10 -70.91 -9.44
N HIS A 585 3.63 -71.21 -10.64
CA HIS A 585 4.21 -70.83 -11.92
C HIS A 585 3.67 -69.44 -12.33
N TYR A 586 4.30 -68.80 -13.32
CA TYR A 586 3.87 -67.49 -13.83
C TYR A 586 3.26 -67.62 -15.22
N ASP A 587 2.23 -66.84 -15.55
CA ASP A 587 1.55 -66.76 -16.85
C ASP A 587 2.50 -66.59 -18.07
N SER A 588 3.74 -66.15 -17.82
CA SER A 588 4.80 -65.96 -18.82
C SER A 588 5.57 -67.24 -19.18
N THR A 589 5.52 -68.23 -18.30
CA THR A 589 6.24 -69.52 -18.35
C THR A 589 5.33 -70.73 -18.36
N ASP A 590 4.11 -70.55 -17.89
CA ASP A 590 3.04 -71.52 -17.79
C ASP A 590 2.37 -71.79 -19.16
N ARG A 591 1.80 -72.99 -19.31
CA ARG A 591 1.06 -73.47 -20.48
C ARG A 591 -0.46 -73.36 -20.32
N PHE A 592 -1.00 -73.39 -19.10
CA PHE A 592 -2.44 -73.31 -18.83
C PHE A 592 -2.78 -72.32 -17.68
N PRO A 593 -2.56 -71.00 -17.83
CA PRO A 593 -2.68 -70.00 -16.74
C PRO A 593 -4.10 -69.70 -16.20
N ASP A 594 -5.04 -70.63 -16.38
CA ASP A 594 -6.40 -70.62 -15.83
C ASP A 594 -6.72 -71.97 -15.11
N ASP A 595 -5.78 -72.92 -14.98
CA ASP A 595 -5.96 -74.26 -14.39
C ASP A 595 -4.84 -74.63 -13.38
N PRO A 596 -5.07 -74.45 -12.05
CA PRO A 596 -4.03 -74.50 -11.00
C PRO A 596 -3.52 -75.91 -10.66
N ASP A 597 -3.73 -76.85 -11.55
CA ASP A 597 -3.29 -78.23 -11.47
C ASP A 597 -2.41 -78.64 -12.67
N GLU A 598 -2.22 -77.76 -13.68
CA GLU A 598 -1.42 -78.02 -14.89
C GLU A 598 -0.58 -76.81 -15.36
N TRP A 599 0.75 -76.91 -15.32
CA TRP A 599 1.66 -75.82 -15.77
C TRP A 599 2.57 -76.19 -16.95
N ALA A 600 2.49 -77.42 -17.45
CA ALA A 600 3.41 -77.98 -18.44
C ALA A 600 2.67 -78.81 -19.50
N ASP A 601 3.16 -78.67 -20.72
CA ASP A 601 2.68 -79.31 -21.95
C ASP A 601 3.90 -79.45 -22.86
N ARG A 602 4.48 -80.65 -22.84
CA ARG A 602 5.84 -80.94 -23.31
C ARG A 602 5.94 -81.17 -24.81
N ASP A 603 4.95 -81.82 -25.40
CA ASP A 603 4.91 -82.20 -26.81
C ASP A 603 3.94 -81.36 -27.65
N ASN A 604 3.11 -80.52 -27.01
CA ASN A 604 2.27 -79.48 -27.59
C ASN A 604 0.98 -79.99 -28.24
N ASP A 605 0.35 -80.98 -27.61
CA ASP A 605 -0.96 -81.54 -27.99
C ASP A 605 -2.14 -80.71 -27.42
N GLY A 606 -2.04 -80.22 -26.18
CA GLY A 606 -3.03 -79.41 -25.48
C GLY A 606 -3.60 -80.00 -24.17
N TYR A 607 -3.10 -81.15 -23.72
CA TYR A 607 -3.32 -81.73 -22.39
C TYR A 607 -2.09 -81.45 -21.49
N GLY A 608 -2.23 -81.69 -20.18
CA GLY A 608 -1.26 -81.26 -19.17
C GLY A 608 -0.42 -82.41 -18.58
N ASP A 609 0.90 -82.23 -18.56
CA ASP A 609 1.94 -83.16 -18.10
C ASP A 609 1.72 -83.74 -16.66
N ASN A 610 0.93 -83.09 -15.81
CA ASN A 610 1.02 -83.27 -14.35
C ASN A 610 -0.11 -84.14 -13.75
N ARG A 611 -1.29 -84.17 -14.36
CA ARG A 611 -2.46 -84.95 -13.92
C ARG A 611 -3.38 -85.43 -15.05
N ALA A 612 -3.53 -84.63 -16.10
CA ALA A 612 -4.51 -84.88 -17.16
C ALA A 612 -4.03 -85.91 -18.18
N ASP A 613 -2.71 -85.93 -18.43
CA ASP A 613 -2.06 -86.72 -19.47
C ASP A 613 -1.34 -87.96 -18.93
N GLN A 614 -1.65 -89.13 -19.50
CA GLN A 614 -0.99 -90.42 -19.23
C GLN A 614 0.28 -90.64 -20.07
N PHE A 615 0.48 -89.91 -21.18
CA PHE A 615 1.58 -90.04 -22.14
C PHE A 615 2.36 -88.74 -22.46
N PRO A 616 3.00 -88.04 -21.50
CA PRO A 616 3.62 -86.71 -21.71
C PRO A 616 4.90 -86.63 -22.56
N ASP A 617 5.05 -87.50 -23.55
CA ASP A 617 6.07 -87.45 -24.60
C ASP A 617 5.52 -87.89 -25.99
N ASP A 618 4.22 -88.20 -26.14
CA ASP A 618 3.57 -88.56 -27.43
C ASP A 618 2.28 -87.74 -27.69
N PRO A 619 2.32 -86.70 -28.55
CA PRO A 619 1.21 -85.76 -28.80
C PRO A 619 0.09 -86.34 -29.68
N THR A 620 -0.15 -87.65 -29.56
CA THR A 620 -1.29 -88.34 -30.15
C THR A 620 -2.06 -89.21 -29.15
N GLU A 621 -1.63 -89.28 -27.89
CA GLU A 621 -2.33 -89.97 -26.80
C GLU A 621 -2.35 -89.11 -25.53
N TRP A 622 -3.41 -89.22 -24.72
CA TRP A 622 -3.53 -88.49 -23.44
C TRP A 622 -4.30 -89.26 -22.36
N LEU A 623 -5.12 -90.25 -22.73
CA LEU A 623 -5.81 -91.17 -21.83
C LEU A 623 -5.33 -92.61 -22.06
N ASP A 624 -5.40 -93.39 -20.99
CA ASP A 624 -5.18 -94.84 -20.87
C ASP A 624 -6.27 -95.30 -19.90
N THR A 625 -7.40 -95.74 -20.46
CA THR A 625 -8.65 -95.96 -19.72
C THR A 625 -8.69 -97.28 -18.95
N ASP A 626 -8.09 -98.37 -19.46
CA ASP A 626 -7.97 -99.66 -18.75
C ASP A 626 -6.72 -99.77 -17.85
N GLY A 627 -5.61 -99.10 -18.21
CA GLY A 627 -4.32 -99.13 -17.51
C GLY A 627 -3.28 -100.12 -18.05
N ASP A 628 -3.40 -100.60 -19.30
CA ASP A 628 -2.40 -101.42 -20.02
C ASP A 628 -1.10 -100.65 -20.30
N GLY A 629 -1.23 -99.36 -20.65
CA GLY A 629 -0.14 -98.50 -21.13
C GLY A 629 -0.05 -98.36 -22.64
N VAL A 630 -1.14 -98.62 -23.36
CA VAL A 630 -1.46 -98.07 -24.69
C VAL A 630 -2.50 -96.95 -24.49
N GLY A 631 -2.56 -95.97 -25.40
CA GLY A 631 -3.52 -94.86 -25.30
C GLY A 631 -4.77 -95.05 -26.15
N ASP A 632 -5.88 -94.47 -25.69
CA ASP A 632 -7.24 -94.60 -26.24
C ASP A 632 -7.38 -94.20 -27.75
N ASN A 633 -6.41 -93.52 -28.39
CA ASN A 633 -6.46 -93.24 -29.85
C ASN A 633 -5.75 -94.33 -30.69
N THR A 634 -5.02 -95.25 -30.06
CA THR A 634 -4.23 -96.32 -30.70
C THR A 634 -4.68 -97.72 -30.28
N ASP A 635 -5.34 -97.90 -29.14
CA ASP A 635 -5.94 -99.18 -28.78
C ASP A 635 -7.21 -99.51 -29.61
N ILE A 636 -7.83 -100.63 -29.26
CA ILE A 636 -8.94 -101.30 -29.95
C ILE A 636 -9.86 -102.05 -28.97
N ASP A 637 -9.77 -101.75 -27.67
CA ASP A 637 -10.48 -102.36 -26.53
C ASP A 637 -10.34 -101.38 -25.32
N ASP A 638 -10.68 -100.09 -25.52
CA ASP A 638 -10.28 -98.93 -24.66
C ASP A 638 -10.49 -99.10 -23.13
N ASP A 639 -11.50 -99.88 -22.70
CA ASP A 639 -11.76 -100.16 -21.28
C ASP A 639 -11.36 -101.57 -20.79
N GLY A 640 -10.82 -102.40 -21.68
CA GLY A 640 -10.21 -103.69 -21.39
C GLY A 640 -11.17 -104.82 -21.01
N ASP A 641 -12.49 -104.70 -21.21
CA ASP A 641 -13.43 -105.80 -20.90
C ASP A 641 -13.31 -107.02 -21.85
N GLY A 642 -12.69 -106.80 -23.02
CA GLY A 642 -12.47 -107.78 -24.08
C GLY A 642 -13.52 -107.74 -25.18
N MET A 643 -14.05 -106.55 -25.48
CA MET A 643 -14.89 -106.19 -26.63
C MET A 643 -14.25 -104.98 -27.34
N PRO A 644 -14.05 -105.01 -28.67
CA PRO A 644 -13.49 -103.86 -29.36
C PRO A 644 -14.48 -102.70 -29.51
N ASP A 645 -14.04 -101.48 -29.21
CA ASP A 645 -14.78 -100.20 -29.37
C ASP A 645 -15.53 -100.10 -30.71
N GLN A 646 -14.89 -100.44 -31.83
CA GLN A 646 -15.59 -100.40 -33.13
C GLN A 646 -16.73 -101.44 -33.24
N TRP A 647 -16.70 -102.56 -32.52
CA TRP A 647 -17.85 -103.48 -32.41
C TRP A 647 -18.91 -102.91 -31.46
N GLU A 648 -18.48 -102.36 -30.33
CA GLU A 648 -19.36 -101.76 -29.32
C GLU A 648 -20.17 -100.57 -29.87
N ILE A 649 -19.50 -99.62 -30.54
CA ILE A 649 -20.11 -98.48 -31.24
C ILE A 649 -21.09 -98.95 -32.32
N ASP A 650 -20.78 -100.04 -33.03
CA ASP A 650 -21.69 -100.63 -34.03
C ASP A 650 -22.94 -101.29 -33.39
N ASN A 651 -22.88 -101.66 -32.10
CA ASN A 651 -23.97 -102.28 -31.33
C ASN A 651 -24.62 -101.34 -30.28
N GLY A 652 -24.11 -100.13 -30.10
CA GLY A 652 -24.67 -99.09 -29.24
C GLY A 652 -24.26 -99.17 -27.75
N LEU A 653 -23.10 -99.76 -27.46
CA LEU A 653 -22.45 -99.79 -26.15
C LEU A 653 -21.52 -98.57 -25.98
N ASP A 654 -20.90 -98.38 -24.81
CA ASP A 654 -20.04 -97.22 -24.48
C ASP A 654 -18.61 -97.71 -24.13
N PRO A 655 -17.61 -97.61 -25.04
CA PRO A 655 -16.28 -98.24 -24.89
C PRO A 655 -15.38 -97.73 -23.75
N LEU A 656 -15.94 -96.93 -22.83
CA LEU A 656 -15.27 -96.34 -21.68
C LEU A 656 -15.99 -96.71 -20.36
N ASP A 657 -16.86 -97.73 -20.38
CA ASP A 657 -17.56 -98.28 -19.21
C ASP A 657 -17.54 -99.83 -19.23
N PRO A 658 -16.49 -100.46 -18.65
CA PRO A 658 -16.29 -101.92 -18.69
C PRO A 658 -17.29 -102.68 -17.79
N SER A 659 -18.34 -102.00 -17.31
CA SER A 659 -19.50 -102.64 -16.72
C SER A 659 -20.59 -102.99 -17.74
N ASP A 660 -20.51 -102.45 -18.97
CA ASP A 660 -21.43 -102.67 -20.09
C ASP A 660 -21.40 -104.15 -20.58
N ALA A 661 -20.22 -104.75 -20.78
CA ALA A 661 -20.06 -106.18 -21.13
C ALA A 661 -20.98 -107.14 -20.38
N PHE A 662 -21.25 -106.85 -19.11
CA PHE A 662 -21.95 -107.70 -18.17
C PHE A 662 -23.46 -107.40 -18.08
N LEU A 663 -23.98 -106.56 -18.97
CA LEU A 663 -25.41 -106.26 -19.12
C LEU A 663 -26.08 -107.20 -20.14
N ASP A 664 -27.37 -107.45 -19.92
CA ASP A 664 -28.27 -108.24 -20.79
C ASP A 664 -29.23 -107.24 -21.47
N ASN A 665 -28.76 -106.60 -22.55
CA ASN A 665 -29.38 -105.38 -23.09
C ASN A 665 -30.80 -105.61 -23.65
N ASP A 666 -31.03 -106.74 -24.33
CA ASP A 666 -32.38 -107.09 -24.79
C ASP A 666 -33.20 -107.86 -23.73
N GLY A 667 -32.56 -108.46 -22.72
CA GLY A 667 -33.16 -109.22 -21.62
C GLY A 667 -33.45 -110.69 -21.92
N ASP A 668 -32.59 -111.41 -22.68
CA ASP A 668 -32.80 -112.80 -23.09
C ASP A 668 -32.00 -113.86 -22.32
N GLY A 669 -31.08 -113.42 -21.46
CA GLY A 669 -30.30 -114.24 -20.54
C GLY A 669 -28.86 -114.58 -20.96
N TYR A 670 -28.29 -113.84 -21.91
CA TYR A 670 -26.84 -113.73 -22.15
C TYR A 670 -26.38 -112.30 -21.83
N ASP A 671 -25.07 -112.09 -21.66
CA ASP A 671 -24.49 -110.75 -21.51
C ASP A 671 -23.80 -110.27 -22.81
N ASN A 672 -23.62 -108.96 -22.96
CA ASN A 672 -23.09 -108.32 -24.17
C ASN A 672 -21.76 -108.94 -24.63
N VAL A 673 -20.92 -109.38 -23.68
CA VAL A 673 -19.65 -110.03 -23.98
C VAL A 673 -19.77 -111.52 -24.32
N GLU A 674 -20.78 -112.25 -23.81
CA GLU A 674 -21.18 -113.56 -24.35
C GLU A 674 -21.78 -113.44 -25.77
N GLU A 675 -22.45 -112.33 -26.10
CA GLU A 675 -22.97 -111.99 -27.45
C GLU A 675 -21.84 -111.73 -28.45
N TYR A 676 -20.88 -110.84 -28.13
CA TYR A 676 -19.68 -110.60 -28.95
C TYR A 676 -18.92 -111.91 -29.23
N ARG A 677 -18.63 -112.68 -28.18
CA ARG A 677 -17.92 -113.97 -28.26
C ARG A 677 -18.76 -115.06 -28.95
N GLY A 678 -20.08 -114.89 -28.99
CA GLY A 678 -21.03 -115.72 -29.74
C GLY A 678 -21.11 -115.38 -31.24
N GLY A 679 -20.81 -114.13 -31.60
CA GLY A 679 -20.97 -113.56 -32.95
C GLY A 679 -22.42 -113.20 -33.27
N THR A 680 -23.17 -112.72 -32.27
CA THR A 680 -24.60 -112.39 -32.33
C THR A 680 -24.85 -110.92 -31.95
N ASP A 681 -26.08 -110.42 -32.15
CA ASP A 681 -26.48 -109.02 -31.95
C ASP A 681 -27.08 -108.83 -30.54
N PRO A 682 -26.43 -108.11 -29.61
CA PRO A 682 -26.89 -107.95 -28.22
C PRO A 682 -28.20 -107.15 -28.07
N ASN A 683 -28.79 -106.70 -29.18
CA ASN A 683 -30.08 -106.01 -29.22
C ASN A 683 -31.22 -106.85 -29.85
N ASP A 684 -30.98 -108.06 -30.38
CA ASP A 684 -32.01 -108.96 -30.93
C ASP A 684 -32.08 -110.35 -30.26
N LYS A 685 -32.90 -110.42 -29.22
CA LYS A 685 -33.50 -111.59 -28.53
C LYS A 685 -33.87 -112.81 -29.39
N GLY A 686 -33.95 -112.66 -30.71
CA GLY A 686 -34.11 -113.73 -31.69
C GLY A 686 -32.83 -114.49 -32.04
N ASP A 687 -31.68 -113.81 -32.08
CA ASP A 687 -30.35 -114.41 -32.24
C ASP A 687 -29.75 -114.72 -30.85
N LYS A 688 -28.86 -115.72 -30.76
CA LYS A 688 -28.38 -116.23 -29.46
C LYS A 688 -27.02 -116.92 -29.52
N PRO A 689 -26.09 -116.66 -28.58
CA PRO A 689 -24.84 -117.38 -28.43
C PRO A 689 -24.99 -118.92 -28.43
N GLY A 690 -24.37 -119.56 -29.42
CA GLY A 690 -24.10 -121.00 -29.40
C GLY A 690 -25.23 -121.95 -29.83
N LYS A 691 -25.53 -122.03 -31.14
CA LYS A 691 -26.20 -123.21 -31.76
C LYS A 691 -25.36 -123.96 -32.83
N GLY A 692 -24.04 -124.00 -32.61
CA GLY A 692 -23.05 -124.71 -33.45
C GLY A 692 -22.99 -126.24 -33.31
N SER A 693 -24.07 -126.96 -33.63
CA SER A 693 -24.11 -128.41 -33.96
C SER A 693 -23.36 -129.42 -33.06
N GLN A 694 -24.05 -130.04 -32.09
CA GLN A 694 -23.56 -131.28 -31.47
C GLN A 694 -23.68 -132.48 -32.43
N ILE A 695 -22.54 -133.05 -32.86
CA ILE A 695 -22.51 -134.29 -33.65
C ILE A 695 -22.83 -135.49 -32.74
N GLY A 696 -24.06 -136.01 -32.86
CA GLY A 696 -24.57 -137.08 -32.00
C GLY A 696 -23.76 -138.38 -31.99
N PHE A 697 -23.81 -139.09 -30.86
CA PHE A 697 -23.05 -140.32 -30.56
C PHE A 697 -23.23 -141.44 -31.60
N GLU A 698 -24.41 -141.58 -32.20
CA GLU A 698 -24.69 -142.50 -33.32
C GLU A 698 -23.72 -142.31 -34.50
N THR A 699 -23.39 -141.06 -34.83
CA THR A 699 -22.46 -140.71 -35.91
C THR A 699 -21.04 -141.15 -35.58
N TRP A 700 -20.61 -140.96 -34.33
CA TRP A 700 -19.33 -141.46 -33.84
C TRP A 700 -19.25 -142.99 -33.87
N MET A 701 -20.35 -143.69 -33.58
CA MET A 701 -20.42 -145.15 -33.65
C MET A 701 -20.33 -145.66 -35.10
N LEU A 702 -20.99 -144.98 -36.06
CA LEU A 702 -20.87 -145.27 -37.49
C LEU A 702 -19.46 -145.01 -38.03
N ILE A 703 -18.85 -143.87 -37.68
CA ILE A 703 -17.46 -143.54 -38.05
C ILE A 703 -16.50 -144.59 -37.46
N SER A 704 -16.68 -144.97 -36.20
CA SER A 704 -15.88 -146.00 -35.54
C SER A 704 -16.01 -147.36 -36.23
N ALA A 705 -17.22 -147.77 -36.63
CA ALA A 705 -17.44 -149.03 -37.35
C ALA A 705 -16.75 -149.03 -38.73
N ILE A 706 -16.81 -147.91 -39.46
CA ILE A 706 -16.13 -147.74 -40.76
C ILE A 706 -14.60 -147.75 -40.58
N VAL A 707 -14.08 -147.04 -39.58
CA VAL A 707 -12.63 -147.02 -39.28
C VAL A 707 -12.13 -148.39 -38.85
N ILE A 708 -12.88 -149.14 -38.02
CA ILE A 708 -12.53 -150.52 -37.65
C ILE A 708 -12.56 -151.45 -38.87
N ALA A 709 -13.54 -151.32 -39.76
CA ALA A 709 -13.58 -152.09 -41.01
C ALA A 709 -12.38 -151.78 -41.92
N LEU A 710 -12.01 -150.51 -42.07
CA LEU A 710 -10.85 -150.07 -42.85
C LEU A 710 -9.52 -150.50 -42.21
N ILE A 711 -9.41 -150.50 -40.88
CA ILE A 711 -8.23 -151.02 -40.16
C ILE A 711 -8.12 -152.55 -40.32
N MET A 712 -9.23 -153.29 -40.29
CA MET A 712 -9.24 -154.73 -40.54
C MET A 712 -8.80 -155.06 -41.98
N VAL A 713 -9.25 -154.29 -42.98
CA VAL A 713 -8.77 -154.40 -44.36
C VAL A 713 -7.30 -153.99 -44.49
N GLY A 714 -6.88 -152.91 -43.83
CA GLY A 714 -5.51 -152.42 -43.82
C GLY A 714 -4.52 -153.39 -43.19
N LEU A 715 -4.89 -154.04 -42.08
CA LEU A 715 -4.10 -155.10 -41.45
C LEU A 715 -4.02 -156.35 -42.32
N ALA A 716 -5.12 -156.73 -42.99
CA ALA A 716 -5.10 -157.83 -43.96
C ALA A 716 -4.16 -157.56 -45.15
N VAL A 717 -3.98 -156.30 -45.57
CA VAL A 717 -3.02 -155.90 -46.60
C VAL A 717 -1.59 -155.81 -46.06
N LEU A 718 -1.38 -155.28 -44.85
CA LEU A 718 -0.04 -155.09 -44.25
C LEU A 718 0.65 -156.41 -43.85
N VAL A 719 -0.10 -157.50 -43.64
CA VAL A 719 0.47 -158.85 -43.48
C VAL A 719 1.14 -159.38 -44.76
N PHE A 720 0.81 -158.82 -45.94
CA PHE A 720 1.27 -159.34 -47.24
C PHE A 720 2.47 -158.61 -47.87
N SER A 721 2.92 -157.47 -47.34
CA SER A 721 4.04 -156.68 -47.92
C SER A 721 4.82 -155.88 -46.88
N GLY A 722 6.16 -156.01 -46.83
CA GLY A 722 6.99 -155.12 -46.00
C GLY A 722 8.51 -155.23 -46.23
N THR A 723 9.24 -154.13 -46.00
CA THR A 723 10.72 -154.09 -45.94
C THR A 723 11.27 -152.91 -45.10
N ILE A 724 11.71 -153.24 -43.89
CA ILE A 724 12.81 -152.71 -43.04
C ILE A 724 13.56 -151.40 -43.47
N ILE A 725 13.25 -150.30 -42.79
CA ILE A 725 14.12 -149.47 -41.88
C ILE A 725 15.62 -149.23 -42.22
N LYS A 726 16.05 -147.95 -42.25
CA LYS A 726 17.15 -147.41 -41.39
C LYS A 726 17.18 -145.86 -41.30
N ARG A 727 17.93 -145.34 -40.31
CA ARG A 727 18.10 -143.93 -39.87
C ARG A 727 19.55 -143.72 -39.43
N ASP A 728 20.04 -142.47 -39.42
CA ASP A 728 21.07 -141.97 -38.48
C ASP A 728 21.00 -140.42 -38.35
N ARG A 729 21.71 -139.80 -37.38
CA ARG A 729 21.38 -138.43 -36.86
C ARG A 729 22.57 -137.67 -36.24
N ALA A 730 22.54 -136.32 -36.35
CA ALA A 730 23.22 -135.34 -35.48
C ALA A 730 22.35 -134.05 -35.40
N LEU A 731 22.41 -133.10 -34.46
CA LEU A 731 23.27 -132.80 -33.28
C LEU A 731 24.47 -131.86 -33.47
N GLU A 732 24.80 -131.15 -32.38
CA GLU A 732 25.31 -129.76 -32.32
C GLU A 732 25.99 -129.50 -30.94
N LYS A 733 26.84 -128.44 -30.79
CA LYS A 733 27.14 -127.86 -29.45
C LYS A 733 27.83 -126.47 -29.43
N VAL A 734 27.44 -125.67 -28.43
CA VAL A 734 28.08 -124.45 -27.87
C VAL A 734 28.59 -124.76 -26.42
N PRO A 735 29.18 -123.88 -25.56
CA PRO A 735 29.08 -122.40 -25.39
C PRO A 735 30.50 -121.73 -25.22
N SER A 736 30.83 -120.65 -24.47
CA SER A 736 30.16 -119.76 -23.47
C SER A 736 31.00 -118.49 -23.14
N SER A 737 30.32 -117.36 -22.88
CA SER A 737 30.61 -116.32 -21.84
C SER A 737 31.96 -115.53 -21.89
N ASP A 738 32.13 -114.36 -21.23
CA ASP A 738 31.35 -113.72 -20.16
C ASP A 738 31.60 -112.18 -20.08
N ARG A 739 30.61 -111.41 -19.57
CA ARG A 739 30.67 -110.12 -18.82
C ARG A 739 31.52 -108.91 -19.27
N SER A 740 31.21 -107.65 -18.88
CA SER A 740 29.95 -106.94 -18.53
C SER A 740 30.28 -105.49 -18.15
N GLU A 741 29.49 -104.52 -18.59
CA GLU A 741 29.42 -103.15 -18.05
C GLU A 741 27.97 -102.65 -18.21
N GLU A 742 27.58 -101.72 -17.34
CA GLU A 742 26.23 -101.11 -17.17
C GLU A 742 25.05 -102.10 -17.00
#